data_AF-A0A6P5WUJ7-F1
#
_entry.id   AF-A0A6P5WUJ7-F1
#
_cell.length_a   1.000
_cell.length_b   1.000
_cell.length_c   1.000
_cell.angle_alpha   90.00
_cell.angle_beta   90.00
_cell.angle_gamma   90.00
#
_symmetry.space_group_name_H-M   'P 1'
#
loop_
_entity.id
_entity.type
_entity.pdbx_description
1 polymer ?
#
loop_
_entity_poly.entity_id
_entity_poly.type
_entity_poly.pdbx_seq_one_letter_code
_entity_poly.pdbx_strand_id
1 'polypeptide(L)'
;MVAFGKKLKERQIQEWQGYYINYKLMKKKVNQYARQIEVGTQDHRHVLKDFSRMLDNQIEKIVLFLLEQQGLLGSRLTKLREQHDALEEPSEIAQIIELREAYRAVGQDLLMLLYFVEINAIGLRKILKKFDKRFHYRFTDYYVKTRANHPYSQLQQVFKHVGLGAVVGAISRNLHELQDRQGSYLSIYDPPALPLQDPMVDSIKAAVDRLSHSTNFLNFLAQHALIMQEELPAPIEEHIDEERYHFMSLLLNLANTFLYMVNTYIIVPTADDYSMSLGAAATVCGIVIGAMAVAQVFSSVYFSAWSNRSYFRPLIFSSIVLFVGNTMYAMAYDLNSLTILLLGRLFCGFGSARAVNRRYISDCVPLKIRMQASAGFVSASALGMACGPALAGILQTNFKIYKFTFNEDTLPGWVMSVAWLVYLIWLWISFKEPSRDIEENNSPHASTSKTAENDALEDGLKQALLITSEEKQEDDEDPEGDGSEETSKESRQPATSIASAYRLLTPSVKVQLLIYFMLKYAMEILVSESSVITSYYFNWSTSKVAIFLACLGLTVLPVNIVVGSYISNMFEDRQILLASEIMVCIGILLSFHIIIPYNVPQYVCSGLIMFVFAEVLEGVNLSLLSRVMSSRLSRGTYNGGLLSTEAGTIARVIADATITLAGYLGQSLLLNITLLPSLLICISSIIATCFTYNSLY
;
A
#
# COMPACT_ATOMS: atom_id res chain seq x y z
N MET A 1 -8.98 -24.32 -29.86
CA MET A 1 -8.22 -24.64 -28.63
C MET A 1 -7.79 -26.13 -28.53
N VAL A 2 -7.37 -26.78 -29.63
CA VAL A 2 -7.06 -28.23 -29.70
C VAL A 2 -5.55 -28.54 -29.64
N ALA A 3 -4.67 -27.58 -29.95
CA ALA A 3 -3.23 -27.82 -30.12
C ALA A 3 -2.37 -27.85 -28.85
N PHE A 4 -2.86 -27.39 -27.68
CA PHE A 4 -1.99 -27.21 -26.51
C PHE A 4 -1.47 -28.52 -25.90
N GLY A 5 -2.33 -29.55 -25.81
CA GLY A 5 -1.90 -30.84 -25.24
C GLY A 5 -0.88 -31.57 -26.10
N LYS A 6 -0.91 -31.36 -27.42
CA LYS A 6 0.08 -31.91 -28.37
C LYS A 6 1.41 -31.14 -28.27
N LYS A 7 1.34 -29.80 -28.25
CA LYS A 7 2.49 -28.92 -28.00
C LYS A 7 3.17 -29.15 -26.65
N LEU A 8 2.41 -29.51 -25.60
CA LEU A 8 2.98 -29.84 -24.29
C LEU A 8 3.80 -31.14 -24.37
N LYS A 9 3.27 -32.16 -25.05
CA LYS A 9 3.95 -33.45 -25.24
C LYS A 9 5.21 -33.34 -26.12
N GLU A 10 5.17 -32.50 -27.15
CA GLU A 10 6.31 -32.21 -28.03
C GLU A 10 7.44 -31.44 -27.31
N ARG A 11 7.13 -30.76 -26.21
CA ARG A 11 8.05 -29.97 -25.39
C ARG A 11 8.54 -30.70 -24.14
N GLN A 12 8.21 -31.99 -23.96
CA GLN A 12 8.67 -32.76 -22.82
C GLN A 12 10.06 -33.36 -23.09
N ILE A 13 10.92 -33.29 -22.08
CA ILE A 13 12.18 -34.03 -22.08
C ILE A 13 11.83 -35.52 -22.07
N GLN A 14 12.38 -36.30 -23.02
CA GLN A 14 11.98 -37.70 -23.24
C GLN A 14 12.22 -38.58 -22.02
N GLU A 15 13.31 -38.34 -21.30
CA GLU A 15 13.69 -39.08 -20.10
C GLU A 15 12.74 -38.83 -18.91
N TRP A 16 12.12 -37.65 -18.86
CA TRP A 16 11.30 -37.23 -17.71
C TRP A 16 9.79 -37.29 -17.97
N GLN A 17 9.36 -37.92 -19.07
CA GLN A 17 7.95 -37.97 -19.50
C GLN A 17 6.98 -38.44 -18.39
N GLY A 18 7.41 -39.37 -17.53
CA GLY A 18 6.62 -39.89 -16.42
C GLY A 18 6.28 -38.87 -15.33
N TYR A 19 7.12 -37.85 -15.15
CA TYR A 19 7.02 -36.89 -14.04
C TYR A 19 6.23 -35.62 -14.40
N TYR A 20 5.98 -35.37 -15.69
CA TYR A 20 5.15 -34.24 -16.10
C TYR A 20 3.67 -34.40 -15.72
N ILE A 21 2.97 -33.28 -15.55
CA ILE A 21 1.52 -33.26 -15.35
C ILE A 21 0.79 -33.96 -16.51
N ASN A 22 -0.08 -34.91 -16.18
CA ASN A 22 -0.89 -35.61 -17.19
C ASN A 22 -2.09 -34.76 -17.64
N TYR A 23 -1.81 -33.70 -18.39
CA TYR A 23 -2.82 -32.74 -18.84
C TYR A 23 -3.97 -33.39 -19.64
N LYS A 24 -3.67 -34.44 -20.42
CA LYS A 24 -4.68 -35.17 -21.22
C LYS A 24 -5.67 -35.90 -20.33
N LEU A 25 -5.18 -36.62 -19.31
CA LEU A 25 -6.01 -37.30 -18.32
C LEU A 25 -6.88 -36.30 -17.55
N MET A 26 -6.26 -35.24 -17.03
CA MET A 26 -6.97 -34.19 -16.29
C MET A 26 -8.08 -33.55 -17.13
N LYS A 27 -7.79 -33.21 -18.39
CA LYS A 27 -8.79 -32.66 -19.33
C LYS A 27 -9.94 -33.63 -19.57
N LYS A 28 -9.67 -34.94 -19.70
CA LYS A 28 -10.72 -35.95 -19.90
C LYS A 28 -11.64 -36.02 -18.67
N LYS A 29 -11.08 -35.97 -17.47
CA LYS A 29 -11.83 -35.94 -16.20
C LYS A 29 -12.68 -34.69 -16.04
N VAL A 30 -12.14 -33.50 -16.33
CA VAL A 30 -12.91 -32.25 -16.35
C VAL A 30 -14.13 -32.33 -17.28
N ASN A 31 -13.98 -32.93 -18.46
CA ASN A 31 -15.10 -33.12 -19.38
C ASN A 31 -16.11 -34.18 -18.88
N GLN A 32 -15.66 -35.19 -18.14
CA GLN A 32 -16.50 -36.24 -17.57
C GLN A 32 -17.37 -35.68 -16.44
N TYR A 33 -16.78 -34.91 -15.52
CA TYR A 33 -17.52 -34.26 -14.44
C TYR A 33 -18.58 -33.29 -14.97
N ALA A 34 -18.29 -32.56 -16.06
CA ALA A 34 -19.29 -31.69 -16.70
C ALA A 34 -20.53 -32.46 -17.16
N ARG A 35 -20.35 -33.63 -17.79
CA ARG A 35 -21.46 -34.50 -18.21
C ARG A 35 -22.21 -35.12 -17.03
N GLN A 36 -21.51 -35.45 -15.95
CA GLN A 36 -22.13 -36.06 -14.76
C GLN A 36 -22.96 -35.06 -13.94
N ILE A 37 -22.56 -33.79 -13.94
CA ILE A 37 -23.33 -32.69 -13.34
C ILE A 37 -24.56 -32.37 -14.20
N GLU A 38 -24.43 -32.33 -15.54
CA GLU A 38 -25.56 -32.12 -16.46
C GLU A 38 -26.64 -33.21 -16.34
N VAL A 39 -26.26 -34.46 -16.03
CA VAL A 39 -27.17 -35.60 -15.88
C VAL A 39 -27.68 -35.74 -14.43
N GLY A 40 -27.34 -34.81 -13.53
CA GLY A 40 -27.81 -34.80 -12.13
C GLY A 40 -27.31 -35.97 -11.28
N THR A 41 -26.23 -36.65 -11.71
CA THR A 41 -25.76 -37.91 -11.10
C THR A 41 -24.74 -37.73 -9.99
N GLN A 42 -24.15 -36.53 -9.84
CA GLN A 42 -23.15 -36.23 -8.81
C GLN A 42 -23.33 -34.83 -8.22
N ASP A 43 -23.12 -34.75 -6.91
CA ASP A 43 -23.12 -33.48 -6.17
C ASP A 43 -21.84 -32.67 -6.45
N HIS A 44 -22.00 -31.34 -6.56
CA HIS A 44 -20.95 -30.40 -6.93
C HIS A 44 -19.76 -30.45 -5.97
N ARG A 45 -20.03 -30.66 -4.68
CA ARG A 45 -19.01 -30.74 -3.63
C ARG A 45 -18.09 -31.96 -3.80
N HIS A 46 -18.62 -33.07 -4.31
CA HIS A 46 -17.86 -34.27 -4.59
C HIS A 46 -16.88 -34.07 -5.76
N VAL A 47 -17.32 -33.41 -6.83
CA VAL A 47 -16.48 -33.08 -7.99
C VAL A 47 -15.30 -32.19 -7.60
N LEU A 48 -15.53 -31.17 -6.78
CA LEU A 48 -14.47 -30.27 -6.30
C LEU A 48 -13.43 -31.03 -5.45
N LYS A 49 -13.89 -31.91 -4.55
CA LYS A 49 -13.00 -32.70 -3.69
C LYS A 49 -12.16 -33.70 -4.50
N ASP A 50 -12.79 -34.42 -5.42
CA ASP A 50 -12.11 -35.43 -6.24
C ASP A 50 -11.09 -34.80 -7.21
N PHE A 51 -11.48 -33.69 -7.85
CA PHE A 51 -10.56 -32.94 -8.71
C PHE A 51 -9.39 -32.32 -7.93
N SER A 52 -9.65 -31.79 -6.73
CA SER A 52 -8.60 -31.29 -5.84
C SER A 52 -7.57 -32.37 -5.50
N ARG A 53 -8.04 -33.55 -5.08
CA ARG A 53 -7.18 -34.69 -4.75
C ARG A 53 -6.34 -35.15 -5.96
N MET A 54 -6.96 -35.19 -7.13
CA MET A 54 -6.25 -35.55 -8.36
C MET A 54 -5.17 -34.52 -8.72
N LEU A 55 -5.42 -33.23 -8.49
CA LEU A 55 -4.46 -32.16 -8.71
C LEU A 55 -3.31 -32.23 -7.70
N ASP A 56 -3.61 -32.49 -6.42
CA ASP A 56 -2.63 -32.71 -5.35
C ASP A 56 -1.67 -33.86 -5.70
N ASN A 57 -2.19 -35.01 -6.13
CA ASN A 57 -1.37 -36.16 -6.54
C ASN A 57 -0.45 -35.85 -7.74
N GLN A 58 -0.89 -34.99 -8.67
CA GLN A 58 -0.03 -34.58 -9.79
C GLN A 58 1.07 -33.63 -9.33
N ILE A 59 0.76 -32.71 -8.42
CA ILE A 59 1.74 -31.77 -7.84
C ILE A 59 2.77 -32.53 -7.02
N GLU A 60 2.33 -33.45 -6.17
CA GLU A 60 3.20 -34.32 -5.37
C GLU A 60 4.25 -35.03 -6.23
N LYS A 61 3.80 -35.67 -7.31
CA LYS A 61 4.68 -36.36 -8.25
C LYS A 61 5.74 -35.43 -8.85
N ILE A 62 5.35 -34.21 -9.23
CA ILE A 62 6.27 -33.21 -9.80
C ILE A 62 7.30 -32.77 -8.75
N VAL A 63 6.83 -32.55 -7.52
CA VAL A 63 7.62 -32.04 -6.41
C VAL A 63 8.65 -33.06 -5.93
N LEU A 64 8.24 -34.32 -5.74
CA LEU A 64 9.16 -35.37 -5.31
C LEU A 64 10.30 -35.56 -6.32
N PHE A 65 9.99 -35.53 -7.61
CA PHE A 65 11.00 -35.58 -8.66
C PHE A 65 11.91 -34.34 -8.66
N LEU A 66 11.35 -33.14 -8.47
CA LEU A 66 12.14 -31.91 -8.35
C LEU A 66 13.15 -32.00 -7.20
N LEU A 67 12.72 -32.47 -6.02
CA LEU A 67 13.59 -32.64 -4.85
C LEU A 67 14.70 -33.66 -5.10
N GLU A 68 14.38 -34.78 -5.76
CA GLU A 68 15.36 -35.80 -6.14
C GLU A 68 16.45 -35.21 -7.06
N GLN A 69 16.04 -34.48 -8.11
CA GLN A 69 16.99 -33.84 -9.03
C GLN A 69 17.82 -32.74 -8.37
N GLN A 70 17.22 -31.95 -7.47
CA GLN A 70 17.96 -30.96 -6.67
C GLN A 70 19.02 -31.63 -5.79
N GLY A 71 18.70 -32.77 -5.16
CA GLY A 71 19.64 -33.55 -4.36
C GLY A 71 20.83 -34.08 -5.19
N LEU A 72 20.55 -34.58 -6.40
CA LEU A 72 21.58 -35.05 -7.34
C LEU A 72 22.52 -33.91 -7.78
N LEU A 73 21.96 -32.75 -8.14
CA LEU A 73 22.74 -31.55 -8.49
C LEU A 73 23.60 -31.08 -7.30
N GLY A 74 23.02 -31.05 -6.09
CA GLY A 74 23.73 -30.70 -4.88
C GLY A 74 24.92 -31.63 -4.61
N SER A 75 24.71 -32.95 -4.69
CA SER A 75 25.78 -33.94 -4.50
C SER A 75 26.92 -33.78 -5.53
N ARG A 76 26.59 -33.51 -6.79
CA ARG A 76 27.60 -33.25 -7.83
C ARG A 76 28.37 -31.97 -7.55
N LEU A 77 27.69 -30.89 -7.14
CA LEU A 77 28.36 -29.64 -6.80
C LEU A 77 29.31 -29.78 -5.61
N THR A 78 28.96 -30.57 -4.59
CA THR A 78 29.86 -30.86 -3.47
C THR A 78 31.13 -31.57 -3.95
N LYS A 79 31.00 -32.61 -4.80
CA LYS A 79 32.15 -33.32 -5.37
C LYS A 79 33.04 -32.41 -6.23
N LEU A 80 32.44 -31.55 -7.06
CA LEU A 80 33.19 -30.58 -7.85
C LEU A 80 33.89 -29.54 -6.96
N ARG A 81 33.29 -29.17 -5.82
CA ARG A 81 33.92 -28.26 -4.86
C ARG A 81 35.11 -28.90 -4.15
N GLU A 82 35.02 -30.17 -3.77
CA GLU A 82 36.17 -30.91 -3.23
C GLU A 82 37.33 -30.97 -4.24
N GLN A 83 37.03 -31.20 -5.52
CA GLN A 83 38.02 -31.14 -6.59
C GLN A 83 38.58 -29.73 -6.79
N HIS A 84 37.73 -28.70 -6.69
CA HIS A 84 38.13 -27.30 -6.77
C HIS A 84 39.08 -26.90 -5.62
N ASP A 85 38.79 -27.34 -4.39
CA ASP A 85 39.58 -27.02 -3.20
C ASP A 85 40.91 -27.80 -3.14
N ALA A 86 41.00 -28.94 -3.84
CA ALA A 86 42.22 -29.72 -3.99
C ALA A 86 43.22 -29.16 -5.03
N LEU A 87 42.87 -28.09 -5.75
CA LEU A 87 43.75 -27.42 -6.72
C LEU A 87 44.82 -26.55 -6.03
N GLU A 88 46.10 -26.95 -6.09
CA GLU A 88 47.25 -26.16 -5.62
C GLU A 88 47.68 -25.06 -6.63
N GLU A 89 48.41 -24.03 -6.16
CA GLU A 89 48.70 -22.77 -6.87
C GLU A 89 49.74 -22.82 -8.03
N PRO A 90 50.06 -24.00 -8.58
CA PRO A 90 50.19 -24.04 -10.04
C PRO A 90 49.49 -25.27 -10.61
N SER A 91 48.16 -25.29 -10.56
CA SER A 91 47.36 -26.32 -11.23
C SER A 91 47.49 -26.19 -12.75
N GLU A 92 47.66 -27.32 -13.44
CA GLU A 92 47.73 -27.37 -14.90
C GLU A 92 46.45 -26.79 -15.51
N ILE A 93 46.59 -25.92 -16.52
CA ILE A 93 45.48 -25.26 -17.23
C ILE A 93 44.43 -26.27 -17.72
N ALA A 94 44.85 -27.50 -18.05
CA ALA A 94 43.98 -28.60 -18.43
C ALA A 94 42.97 -28.98 -17.34
N GLN A 95 43.38 -29.02 -16.07
CA GLN A 95 42.51 -29.38 -14.94
C GLN A 95 41.48 -28.29 -14.65
N ILE A 96 41.85 -27.02 -14.82
CA ILE A 96 40.94 -25.87 -14.70
C ILE A 96 39.88 -25.90 -15.81
N ILE A 97 40.28 -26.25 -17.04
CA ILE A 97 39.34 -26.39 -18.18
C ILE A 97 38.38 -27.55 -17.94
N GLU A 98 38.87 -28.71 -17.51
CA GLU A 98 38.04 -29.89 -17.24
C GLU A 98 37.03 -29.61 -16.11
N LEU A 99 37.46 -28.95 -15.03
CA LEU A 99 36.59 -28.58 -13.92
C LEU A 99 35.53 -27.55 -14.36
N ARG A 100 35.90 -26.58 -15.20
CA ARG A 100 34.97 -25.61 -15.78
C ARG A 100 33.91 -26.28 -16.67
N GLU A 101 34.32 -27.23 -17.50
CA GLU A 101 33.38 -28.03 -18.31
C GLU A 101 32.45 -28.86 -17.43
N ALA A 102 32.95 -29.43 -16.33
CA ALA A 102 32.14 -30.16 -15.37
C ALA A 102 31.10 -29.26 -14.68
N TYR A 103 31.45 -28.04 -14.27
CA TYR A 103 30.49 -27.05 -13.76
C TYR A 103 29.47 -26.61 -14.82
N ARG A 104 29.90 -26.45 -16.09
CA ARG A 104 28.98 -26.16 -17.20
C ARG A 104 28.00 -27.30 -17.46
N ALA A 105 28.44 -28.56 -17.34
CA ALA A 105 27.55 -29.73 -17.46
C ALA A 105 26.48 -29.72 -16.37
N VAL A 106 26.84 -29.42 -15.11
CA VAL A 106 25.86 -29.24 -14.03
C VAL A 106 24.90 -28.08 -14.32
N GLY A 107 25.40 -26.99 -14.93
CA GLY A 107 24.57 -25.88 -15.40
C GLY A 107 23.56 -26.28 -16.48
N GLN A 108 23.94 -27.15 -17.42
CA GLN A 108 23.02 -27.68 -18.43
C GLN A 108 21.92 -28.54 -17.79
N ASP A 109 22.26 -29.38 -16.82
CA ASP A 109 21.30 -30.20 -16.08
C ASP A 109 20.32 -29.32 -15.28
N LEU A 110 20.82 -28.24 -14.68
CA LEU A 110 19.98 -27.24 -14.02
C LEU A 110 19.03 -26.54 -15.01
N LEU A 111 19.50 -26.20 -16.22
CA LEU A 111 18.64 -25.62 -17.25
C LEU A 111 17.52 -26.58 -17.67
N MET A 112 17.81 -27.87 -17.79
CA MET A 112 16.79 -28.89 -18.03
C MET A 112 15.76 -28.94 -16.89
N LEU A 113 16.22 -28.89 -15.64
CA LEU A 113 15.36 -28.88 -14.46
C LEU A 113 14.46 -27.63 -14.41
N LEU A 114 15.02 -26.44 -14.65
CA LEU A 114 14.26 -25.19 -14.72
C LEU A 114 13.17 -25.25 -15.80
N TYR A 115 13.51 -25.80 -16.97
CA TYR A 115 12.55 -26.00 -18.05
C TYR A 115 11.44 -27.00 -17.69
N PHE A 116 11.77 -28.09 -16.99
CA PHE A 116 10.78 -29.04 -16.48
C PHE A 116 9.78 -28.37 -15.54
N VAL A 117 10.25 -27.53 -14.61
CA VAL A 117 9.37 -26.81 -13.69
C VAL A 117 8.47 -25.82 -14.43
N GLU A 118 9.03 -25.06 -15.38
CA GLU A 118 8.27 -24.13 -16.23
C GLU A 118 7.10 -24.81 -16.95
N ILE A 119 7.38 -25.92 -17.64
CA ILE A 119 6.38 -26.67 -18.41
C ILE A 119 5.26 -27.22 -17.51
N ASN A 120 5.60 -27.70 -16.32
CA ASN A 120 4.63 -28.19 -15.34
C ASN A 120 3.78 -27.06 -14.75
N ALA A 121 4.39 -25.92 -14.40
CA ALA A 121 3.69 -24.74 -13.92
C ALA A 121 2.66 -24.22 -14.96
N ILE A 122 3.04 -24.16 -16.24
CA ILE A 122 2.13 -23.80 -17.34
C ILE A 122 0.98 -24.82 -17.48
N GLY A 123 1.28 -26.11 -17.34
CA GLY A 123 0.30 -27.19 -17.40
C GLY A 123 -0.75 -27.10 -16.28
N LEU A 124 -0.30 -26.87 -15.04
CA LEU A 124 -1.14 -26.64 -13.85
C LEU A 124 -2.05 -25.43 -14.04
N ARG A 125 -1.49 -24.28 -14.47
CA ARG A 125 -2.26 -23.06 -14.73
C ARG A 125 -3.38 -23.29 -15.75
N LYS A 126 -3.09 -23.99 -16.85
CA LYS A 126 -4.05 -24.22 -17.92
C LYS A 126 -5.13 -25.25 -17.59
N ILE A 127 -4.89 -26.15 -16.64
CA ILE A 127 -5.92 -27.09 -16.21
C ILE A 127 -6.86 -26.43 -15.20
N LEU A 128 -6.33 -25.62 -14.28
CA LEU A 128 -7.08 -24.78 -13.36
C LEU A 128 -8.03 -23.83 -14.11
N LYS A 129 -7.49 -23.03 -15.05
CA LYS A 129 -8.30 -22.15 -15.91
C LYS A 129 -9.39 -22.88 -16.70
N LYS A 130 -9.15 -24.14 -17.08
CA LYS A 130 -10.13 -24.95 -17.81
C LYS A 130 -11.25 -25.45 -16.91
N PHE A 131 -10.94 -25.78 -15.66
CA PHE A 131 -11.92 -26.17 -14.67
C PHE A 131 -12.88 -25.01 -14.39
N ASP A 132 -12.36 -23.83 -14.05
CA ASP A 132 -13.18 -22.64 -13.78
C ASP A 132 -14.06 -22.26 -14.97
N LYS A 133 -13.50 -22.28 -16.19
CA LYS A 133 -14.27 -21.96 -17.40
C LYS A 133 -15.45 -22.92 -17.62
N ARG A 134 -15.31 -24.19 -17.24
CA ARG A 134 -16.35 -25.20 -17.45
C ARG A 134 -17.46 -25.17 -16.40
N PHE A 135 -17.12 -24.87 -15.15
CA PHE A 135 -18.08 -24.97 -14.04
C PHE A 135 -18.49 -23.60 -13.46
N HIS A 136 -17.94 -22.49 -13.99
CA HIS A 136 -18.22 -21.11 -13.56
C HIS A 136 -17.98 -20.86 -12.06
N TYR A 137 -17.24 -21.74 -11.38
CA TYR A 137 -16.79 -21.57 -10.00
C TYR A 137 -15.43 -20.89 -9.92
N ARG A 138 -15.18 -20.19 -8.80
CA ARG A 138 -13.86 -19.73 -8.35
C ARG A 138 -13.04 -20.88 -7.73
N PHE A 139 -13.00 -22.04 -8.39
CA PHE A 139 -12.31 -23.21 -7.85
C PHE A 139 -10.81 -22.95 -7.72
N THR A 140 -10.21 -22.30 -8.73
CA THR A 140 -8.79 -21.93 -8.65
C THR A 140 -8.52 -21.06 -7.42
N ASP A 141 -9.31 -20.01 -7.16
CA ASP A 141 -9.08 -19.15 -6.00
C ASP A 141 -9.17 -19.92 -4.68
N TYR A 142 -10.17 -20.80 -4.54
CA TYR A 142 -10.33 -21.64 -3.36
C TYR A 142 -9.19 -22.66 -3.19
N TYR A 143 -8.91 -23.44 -4.22
CA TYR A 143 -7.88 -24.48 -4.22
C TYR A 143 -6.51 -23.89 -3.91
N VAL A 144 -6.26 -22.71 -4.44
CA VAL A 144 -5.02 -21.98 -4.25
C VAL A 144 -4.96 -21.30 -2.89
N LYS A 145 -5.97 -20.56 -2.44
CA LYS A 145 -5.96 -19.90 -1.12
C LYS A 145 -5.73 -20.90 0.01
N THR A 146 -6.35 -22.08 -0.08
CA THR A 146 -6.23 -23.15 0.92
C THR A 146 -4.83 -23.79 0.95
N ARG A 147 -4.11 -23.81 -0.18
CA ARG A 147 -2.80 -24.47 -0.32
C ARG A 147 -1.64 -23.49 -0.42
N ALA A 148 -1.85 -22.23 -0.74
CA ALA A 148 -0.77 -21.26 -0.89
C ALA A 148 -0.14 -20.90 0.46
N ASN A 149 -0.90 -21.02 1.57
CA ASN A 149 -0.47 -20.60 2.91
C ASN A 149 -0.28 -21.77 3.89
N HIS A 150 -0.52 -23.01 3.47
CA HIS A 150 -0.38 -24.16 4.35
C HIS A 150 1.10 -24.61 4.44
N PRO A 151 1.67 -24.84 5.64
CA PRO A 151 3.10 -25.11 5.84
C PRO A 151 3.61 -26.36 5.12
N TYR A 152 2.73 -27.35 4.91
CA TYR A 152 3.05 -28.61 4.21
C TYR A 152 2.61 -28.62 2.74
N SER A 153 2.30 -27.45 2.16
CA SER A 153 1.81 -27.41 0.78
C SER A 153 2.91 -27.62 -0.24
N GLN A 154 2.82 -28.75 -0.94
CA GLN A 154 3.69 -29.10 -2.06
C GLN A 154 3.54 -28.11 -3.25
N LEU A 155 2.41 -27.40 -3.34
CA LEU A 155 2.20 -26.37 -4.36
C LEU A 155 3.25 -25.26 -4.25
N GLN A 156 3.67 -24.88 -3.03
CA GLN A 156 4.68 -23.84 -2.85
C GLN A 156 6.04 -24.22 -3.44
N GLN A 157 6.41 -25.50 -3.40
CA GLN A 157 7.72 -25.97 -3.88
C GLN A 157 7.86 -25.85 -5.40
N VAL A 158 6.77 -26.04 -6.14
CA VAL A 158 6.74 -25.86 -7.61
C VAL A 158 6.81 -24.38 -8.04
N PHE A 159 6.35 -23.45 -7.19
CA PHE A 159 6.19 -22.04 -7.58
C PHE A 159 7.18 -21.07 -6.93
N LYS A 160 7.67 -21.36 -5.73
CA LYS A 160 8.68 -20.55 -5.02
C LYS A 160 10.11 -20.99 -5.31
N HIS A 161 10.33 -22.13 -5.97
CA HIS A 161 11.65 -22.64 -6.40
C HIS A 161 12.70 -22.66 -5.28
N VAL A 162 12.27 -22.95 -4.05
CA VAL A 162 13.13 -22.94 -2.86
C VAL A 162 14.26 -23.94 -3.09
N GLY A 163 15.51 -23.47 -2.97
CA GLY A 163 16.72 -24.27 -3.20
C GLY A 163 17.38 -24.11 -4.57
N LEU A 164 16.64 -23.82 -5.65
CA LEU A 164 17.26 -23.63 -6.98
C LEU A 164 18.15 -22.39 -7.03
N GLY A 165 17.79 -21.32 -6.32
CA GLY A 165 18.62 -20.11 -6.21
C GLY A 165 20.00 -20.34 -5.59
N ALA A 166 20.11 -21.27 -4.63
CA ALA A 166 21.40 -21.62 -4.03
C ALA A 166 22.30 -22.40 -5.01
N VAL A 167 21.71 -23.31 -5.80
CA VAL A 167 22.42 -24.05 -6.87
C VAL A 167 22.89 -23.09 -7.96
N VAL A 168 22.04 -22.15 -8.39
CA VAL A 168 22.41 -21.07 -9.33
C VAL A 168 23.57 -20.24 -8.78
N GLY A 169 23.49 -19.80 -7.52
CA GLY A 169 24.53 -19.01 -6.88
C GLY A 169 25.87 -19.76 -6.79
N ALA A 170 25.82 -21.05 -6.44
CA ALA A 170 27.00 -21.90 -6.37
C ALA A 170 27.68 -22.06 -7.75
N ILE A 171 26.91 -22.35 -8.80
CA ILE A 171 27.46 -22.51 -10.17
C ILE A 171 28.06 -21.19 -10.66
N SER A 172 27.32 -20.07 -10.55
CA SER A 172 27.77 -18.76 -11.01
C SER A 172 29.03 -18.29 -10.28
N ARG A 173 29.12 -18.51 -8.96
CA ARG A 173 30.30 -18.14 -8.19
C ARG A 173 31.53 -18.94 -8.58
N ASN A 174 31.43 -20.28 -8.63
CA ASN A 174 32.59 -21.14 -8.92
C ASN A 174 33.09 -20.97 -10.36
N LEU A 175 32.20 -20.74 -11.34
CA LEU A 175 32.63 -20.45 -12.72
C LEU A 175 33.33 -19.11 -12.85
N HIS A 176 32.94 -18.12 -12.07
CA HIS A 176 33.61 -16.82 -12.02
C HIS A 176 35.00 -16.94 -11.38
N GLU A 177 35.11 -17.68 -10.26
CA GLU A 177 36.38 -17.92 -9.55
C GLU A 177 37.42 -18.68 -10.41
N LEU A 178 36.97 -19.65 -11.19
CA LEU A 178 37.81 -20.39 -12.15
C LEU A 178 38.24 -19.54 -13.36
N GLN A 179 37.53 -18.43 -13.64
CA GLN A 179 37.85 -17.53 -14.74
C GLN A 179 38.96 -16.53 -14.37
N ASP A 180 39.00 -16.03 -13.13
CA ASP A 180 40.06 -15.15 -12.65
C ASP A 180 41.43 -15.84 -12.61
N ARG A 181 41.46 -17.16 -12.38
CA ARG A 181 42.70 -17.96 -12.38
C ARG A 181 43.31 -18.19 -13.77
N GLN A 182 42.62 -17.84 -14.87
CA GLN A 182 43.17 -17.92 -16.24
C GLN A 182 43.99 -16.67 -16.66
N GLY A 183 44.00 -15.62 -15.84
CA GLY A 183 44.66 -14.35 -16.17
C GLY A 183 46.15 -14.29 -15.81
N SER A 184 47.03 -15.09 -16.43
CA SER A 184 48.49 -14.82 -16.36
C SER A 184 49.39 -15.38 -17.49
N TYR A 185 48.89 -15.90 -18.61
CA TYR A 185 49.79 -16.40 -19.69
C TYR A 185 49.28 -16.16 -21.13
N LEU A 186 48.67 -15.01 -21.42
CA LEU A 186 48.36 -14.60 -22.79
C LEU A 186 49.19 -13.38 -23.20
N SER A 187 49.79 -13.48 -24.39
CA SER A 187 50.76 -12.54 -24.98
C SER A 187 50.26 -11.10 -25.00
N ILE A 188 51.19 -10.15 -24.81
CA ILE A 188 50.96 -8.69 -24.77
C ILE A 188 50.44 -8.12 -26.12
N TYR A 189 50.30 -8.96 -27.14
CA TYR A 189 49.84 -8.58 -28.49
C TYR A 189 48.41 -9.01 -28.82
N ASP A 190 47.74 -9.76 -27.94
CA ASP A 190 46.33 -10.10 -28.16
C ASP A 190 45.42 -8.96 -27.68
N PRO A 191 44.37 -8.58 -28.44
CA PRO A 191 43.46 -7.50 -28.07
C PRO A 191 42.77 -7.82 -26.73
N PRO A 192 42.42 -6.81 -25.91
CA PRO A 192 41.91 -7.04 -24.57
C PRO A 192 40.62 -7.85 -24.63
N ALA A 193 40.61 -9.01 -23.95
CA ALA A 193 39.41 -9.81 -23.81
C ALA A 193 38.33 -8.97 -23.11
N LEU A 194 37.21 -8.77 -23.79
CA LEU A 194 35.97 -8.19 -23.24
C LEU A 194 35.60 -8.86 -21.90
N PRO A 195 34.83 -8.20 -21.02
CA PRO A 195 34.33 -8.81 -19.79
C PRO A 195 33.35 -9.94 -20.16
N LEU A 196 33.89 -11.14 -20.36
CA LEU A 196 33.14 -12.31 -20.81
C LEU A 196 32.48 -12.95 -19.59
N GLN A 197 31.25 -12.55 -19.26
CA GLN A 197 30.38 -13.41 -18.46
C GLN A 197 30.23 -14.76 -19.20
N ASP A 198 30.37 -15.87 -18.48
CA ASP A 198 30.24 -17.20 -19.10
C ASP A 198 28.81 -17.33 -19.67
N PRO A 199 28.61 -17.65 -20.97
CA PRO A 199 27.30 -17.66 -21.63
C PRO A 199 26.31 -18.63 -20.97
N MET A 200 26.82 -19.60 -20.22
CA MET A 200 26.01 -20.52 -19.43
C MET A 200 25.33 -19.80 -18.25
N VAL A 201 26.01 -18.86 -17.58
CA VAL A 201 25.45 -18.04 -16.49
C VAL A 201 24.32 -17.15 -17.00
N ASP A 202 24.48 -16.55 -18.19
CA ASP A 202 23.43 -15.76 -18.82
C ASP A 202 22.22 -16.61 -19.20
N SER A 203 22.45 -17.83 -19.68
CA SER A 203 21.40 -18.78 -20.01
C SER A 203 20.61 -19.21 -18.76
N ILE A 204 21.30 -19.45 -17.63
CA ILE A 204 20.67 -19.72 -16.34
C ILE A 204 19.85 -18.53 -15.88
N LYS A 205 20.42 -17.32 -15.93
CA LYS A 205 19.72 -16.08 -15.52
C LYS A 205 18.46 -15.86 -16.34
N ALA A 206 18.54 -15.98 -17.66
CA ALA A 206 17.39 -15.89 -18.54
C ALA A 206 16.34 -16.98 -18.26
N ALA A 207 16.76 -18.20 -17.92
CA ALA A 207 15.85 -19.27 -17.53
C ALA A 207 15.15 -19.00 -16.19
N VAL A 208 15.88 -18.47 -15.20
CA VAL A 208 15.33 -18.06 -13.89
C VAL A 208 14.37 -16.89 -14.04
N ASP A 209 14.66 -15.91 -14.90
CA ASP A 209 13.77 -14.78 -15.18
C ASP A 209 12.49 -15.24 -15.87
N ARG A 210 12.60 -16.11 -16.89
CA ARG A 210 11.44 -16.74 -17.55
C ARG A 210 10.61 -17.54 -16.55
N LEU A 211 11.27 -18.32 -15.70
CA LEU A 211 10.61 -19.12 -14.69
C LEU A 211 9.87 -18.21 -13.70
N SER A 212 10.52 -17.18 -13.16
CA SER A 212 9.91 -16.17 -12.29
C SER A 212 8.68 -15.52 -12.93
N HIS A 213 8.72 -15.15 -14.21
CA HIS A 213 7.55 -14.66 -14.94
C HIS A 213 6.44 -15.72 -15.07
N SER A 214 6.80 -16.98 -15.31
CA SER A 214 5.86 -18.11 -15.46
C SER A 214 5.31 -18.65 -14.13
N THR A 215 6.00 -18.43 -13.02
CA THR A 215 5.64 -18.89 -11.67
C THR A 215 5.27 -17.78 -10.72
N ASN A 216 5.24 -16.52 -11.20
CA ASN A 216 4.53 -15.39 -10.62
C ASN A 216 3.02 -15.68 -10.60
N PHE A 217 2.68 -16.69 -9.83
CA PHE A 217 1.37 -17.17 -9.49
C PHE A 217 0.63 -16.16 -8.62
N LEU A 218 1.36 -15.29 -7.92
CA LEU A 218 0.85 -14.06 -7.31
C LEU A 218 0.36 -13.05 -8.36
N ASN A 219 0.98 -12.91 -9.53
CA ASN A 219 0.42 -12.09 -10.62
C ASN A 219 -0.79 -12.76 -11.26
N PHE A 220 -0.81 -14.10 -11.33
CA PHE A 220 -1.98 -14.85 -11.80
C PHE A 220 -3.15 -14.78 -10.80
N LEU A 221 -2.88 -14.82 -9.49
CA LEU A 221 -3.85 -14.59 -8.41
C LEU A 221 -4.28 -13.14 -8.32
N ALA A 222 -3.37 -12.17 -8.50
CA ALA A 222 -3.71 -10.77 -8.57
C ALA A 222 -4.60 -10.53 -9.79
N GLN A 223 -4.29 -11.10 -10.95
CA GLN A 223 -5.15 -11.02 -12.13
C GLN A 223 -6.49 -11.73 -11.92
N HIS A 224 -6.57 -12.92 -11.32
CA HIS A 224 -7.86 -13.61 -11.14
C HIS A 224 -8.70 -13.12 -9.95
N ALA A 225 -8.08 -12.66 -8.87
CA ALA A 225 -8.76 -12.01 -7.74
C ALA A 225 -9.19 -10.56 -8.06
N LEU A 226 -8.50 -9.87 -8.97
CA LEU A 226 -8.91 -8.55 -9.49
C LEU A 226 -9.90 -8.66 -10.66
N ILE A 227 -9.91 -9.74 -11.43
CA ILE A 227 -10.88 -9.99 -12.50
C ILE A 227 -12.06 -10.78 -11.94
N MET A 228 -12.87 -10.15 -11.10
CA MET A 228 -14.29 -10.48 -11.04
C MET A 228 -15.14 -9.24 -10.71
N GLN A 229 -15.11 -8.25 -11.61
CA GLN A 229 -16.29 -7.72 -12.30
C GLN A 229 -15.84 -6.58 -13.23
N GLU A 230 -15.51 -6.95 -14.46
CA GLU A 230 -15.77 -6.10 -15.62
C GLU A 230 -16.41 -7.02 -16.65
N GLU A 231 -17.62 -6.67 -17.08
CA GLU A 231 -18.19 -7.18 -18.32
C GLU A 231 -17.11 -7.11 -19.39
N LEU A 232 -16.90 -8.19 -20.15
CA LEU A 232 -16.00 -8.15 -21.29
C LEU A 232 -16.41 -6.97 -22.19
N PRO A 233 -15.56 -5.95 -22.40
CA PRO A 233 -15.63 -5.20 -23.63
C PRO A 233 -15.17 -6.16 -24.73
N ALA A 234 -15.83 -6.06 -25.89
CA ALA A 234 -15.37 -6.70 -27.11
C ALA A 234 -13.88 -6.37 -27.38
N PRO A 235 -13.13 -7.25 -28.07
CA PRO A 235 -11.69 -7.10 -28.23
C PRO A 235 -11.39 -5.89 -29.11
N ILE A 236 -11.04 -4.77 -28.49
CA ILE A 236 -10.38 -3.64 -29.13
C ILE A 236 -9.05 -3.47 -28.39
N GLU A 237 -8.00 -3.83 -29.13
CA GLU A 237 -6.57 -3.49 -29.02
C GLU A 237 -6.02 -2.95 -27.68
N GLU A 238 -4.94 -3.60 -27.21
CA GLU A 238 -4.04 -3.24 -26.10
C GLU A 238 -3.30 -1.89 -26.29
N HIS A 239 -3.94 -0.85 -26.82
CA HIS A 239 -3.36 0.49 -27.00
C HIS A 239 -4.03 1.61 -26.18
N ILE A 240 -5.10 1.34 -25.44
CA ILE A 240 -5.89 2.39 -24.78
C ILE A 240 -5.44 2.66 -23.31
N ASP A 241 -4.80 1.71 -22.63
CA ASP A 241 -4.42 1.90 -21.21
C ASP A 241 -3.17 2.78 -20.98
N GLU A 242 -2.33 2.99 -21.99
CA GLU A 242 -1.17 3.90 -21.89
C GLU A 242 -1.57 5.39 -22.01
N GLU A 243 -2.73 5.72 -22.59
CA GLU A 243 -3.18 7.11 -22.75
C GLU A 243 -3.75 7.75 -21.46
N ARG A 244 -4.13 6.95 -20.45
CA ARG A 244 -4.73 7.44 -19.19
C ARG A 244 -3.69 7.94 -18.17
N TYR A 245 -2.42 7.57 -18.33
CA TYR A 245 -1.37 7.86 -17.37
C TYR A 245 -0.49 9.03 -17.81
N HIS A 246 -0.63 10.18 -17.13
CA HIS A 246 0.27 11.31 -17.30
C HIS A 246 1.18 11.47 -16.08
N PHE A 247 2.46 11.12 -16.25
CA PHE A 247 3.48 11.23 -15.20
C PHE A 247 3.55 12.63 -14.58
N MET A 248 3.42 13.69 -15.40
CA MET A 248 3.43 15.07 -14.92
C MET A 248 2.24 15.39 -14.00
N SER A 249 1.04 14.87 -14.32
CA SER A 249 -0.13 15.03 -13.46
C SER A 249 0.04 14.30 -12.13
N LEU A 250 0.66 13.11 -12.12
CA LEU A 250 1.05 12.43 -10.88
C LEU A 250 2.06 13.26 -10.07
N LEU A 251 3.09 13.79 -10.72
CA LEU A 251 4.11 14.63 -10.08
C LEU A 251 3.48 15.88 -9.44
N LEU A 252 2.53 16.53 -10.11
CA LEU A 252 1.79 17.67 -9.57
C LEU A 252 0.97 17.31 -8.32
N ASN A 253 0.30 16.15 -8.31
CA ASN A 253 -0.42 15.67 -7.12
C ASN A 253 0.54 15.36 -5.95
N LEU A 254 1.73 14.80 -6.23
CA LEU A 254 2.76 14.58 -5.23
C LEU A 254 3.33 15.91 -4.70
N ALA A 255 3.61 16.86 -5.60
CA ALA A 255 4.08 18.20 -5.26
C ALA A 255 3.04 18.99 -4.43
N ASN A 256 1.76 18.89 -4.77
CA ASN A 256 0.67 19.47 -3.97
C ASN A 256 0.69 18.93 -2.55
N THR A 257 0.81 17.60 -2.41
CA THR A 257 0.85 16.93 -1.11
C THR A 257 2.07 17.38 -0.31
N PHE A 258 3.26 17.37 -0.92
CA PHE A 258 4.49 17.85 -0.30
C PHE A 258 4.34 19.29 0.18
N LEU A 259 3.92 20.21 -0.70
CA LEU A 259 3.79 21.63 -0.38
C LEU A 259 2.73 21.89 0.70
N TYR A 260 1.64 21.13 0.70
CA TYR A 260 0.62 21.19 1.76
C TYR A 260 1.16 20.73 3.11
N MET A 261 2.00 19.69 3.15
CA MET A 261 2.63 19.27 4.41
C MET A 261 3.67 20.29 4.88
N VAL A 262 4.47 20.86 3.99
CA VAL A 262 5.34 22.01 4.34
C VAL A 262 4.51 23.13 4.95
N ASN A 263 3.36 23.47 4.35
CA ASN A 263 2.50 24.56 4.81
C ASN A 263 1.91 24.32 6.20
N THR A 264 1.61 23.06 6.49
CA THR A 264 1.04 22.65 7.78
C THR A 264 2.08 22.84 8.89
N TYR A 265 3.31 22.39 8.66
CA TYR A 265 4.34 22.25 9.69
C TYR A 265 5.36 23.39 9.75
N ILE A 266 5.49 24.23 8.72
CA ILE A 266 6.40 25.39 8.69
C ILE A 266 6.12 26.39 9.83
N ILE A 267 4.89 26.44 10.33
CA ILE A 267 4.55 27.39 11.40
C ILE A 267 4.78 26.84 12.80
N VAL A 268 4.98 25.52 12.95
CA VAL A 268 4.99 24.87 14.26
C VAL A 268 6.09 25.42 15.18
N PRO A 269 7.34 25.65 14.69
CA PRO A 269 8.38 26.22 15.54
C PRO A 269 8.09 27.62 16.08
N THR A 270 7.25 28.41 15.41
CA THR A 270 6.96 29.82 15.72
C THR A 270 5.53 30.04 16.24
N ALA A 271 4.71 29.01 16.34
CA ALA A 271 3.27 29.14 16.58
C ALA A 271 2.94 29.75 17.95
N ASP A 272 3.73 29.43 18.97
CA ASP A 272 3.61 29.95 20.34
C ASP A 272 4.11 31.40 20.43
N ASP A 273 5.27 31.72 19.86
CA ASP A 273 5.81 33.09 19.81
C ASP A 273 4.87 34.03 19.05
N TYR A 274 4.27 33.57 17.95
CA TYR A 274 3.32 34.36 17.19
C TYR A 274 2.02 34.59 17.97
N SER A 275 1.53 33.57 18.71
CA SER A 275 0.36 33.71 19.57
C SER A 275 0.61 34.74 20.68
N MET A 276 1.79 34.69 21.32
CA MET A 276 2.23 35.63 22.34
C MET A 276 2.36 37.06 21.80
N SER A 277 2.90 37.22 20.58
CA SER A 277 3.05 38.52 19.92
C SER A 277 1.71 39.21 19.61
N LEU A 278 0.64 38.44 19.43
CA LEU A 278 -0.73 38.92 19.24
C LEU A 278 -1.52 39.09 20.55
N GLY A 279 -0.86 38.90 21.71
CA GLY A 279 -1.45 39.07 23.04
C GLY A 279 -2.23 37.86 23.56
N ALA A 280 -2.06 36.67 22.98
CA ALA A 280 -2.64 35.41 23.45
C ALA A 280 -1.63 34.57 24.24
N ALA A 281 -2.09 33.59 25.02
CA ALA A 281 -1.18 32.66 25.72
C ALA A 281 -0.46 31.73 24.74
N ALA A 282 0.78 31.33 25.06
CA ALA A 282 1.58 30.40 24.23
C ALA A 282 0.84 29.10 23.87
N THR A 283 0.00 28.59 24.78
CA THR A 283 -0.80 27.36 24.60
C THR A 283 -1.92 27.50 23.56
N VAL A 284 -2.27 28.72 23.16
CA VAL A 284 -3.18 29.00 22.02
C VAL A 284 -2.55 28.56 20.70
N CYS A 285 -1.25 28.25 20.66
CA CYS A 285 -0.61 27.59 19.52
C CYS A 285 -1.36 26.32 19.09
N GLY A 286 -1.94 25.57 20.03
CA GLY A 286 -2.75 24.39 19.73
C GLY A 286 -3.96 24.75 18.86
N ILE A 287 -4.73 25.78 19.21
CA ILE A 287 -5.83 26.27 18.36
C ILE A 287 -5.31 26.77 17.00
N VAL A 288 -4.19 27.50 16.97
CA VAL A 288 -3.61 28.02 15.72
C VAL A 288 -3.18 26.89 14.78
N ILE A 289 -2.58 25.83 15.31
CA ILE A 289 -2.20 24.64 14.54
C ILE A 289 -3.44 23.85 14.13
N GLY A 290 -4.33 23.56 15.07
CA GLY A 290 -5.53 22.74 14.90
C GLY A 290 -6.64 23.36 14.06
N ALA A 291 -6.71 24.69 13.94
CA ALA A 291 -7.69 25.37 13.07
C ALA A 291 -7.63 24.85 11.62
N MET A 292 -6.42 24.55 11.13
CA MET A 292 -6.23 23.96 9.81
C MET A 292 -6.83 22.56 9.71
N ALA A 293 -6.63 21.72 10.73
CA ALA A 293 -7.20 20.37 10.78
C ALA A 293 -8.74 20.41 10.87
N VAL A 294 -9.31 21.34 11.65
CA VAL A 294 -10.76 21.53 11.76
C VAL A 294 -11.39 21.83 10.40
N ALA A 295 -10.86 22.81 9.67
CA ALA A 295 -11.37 23.13 8.33
C ALA A 295 -11.14 21.98 7.33
N GLN A 296 -10.05 21.23 7.48
CA GLN A 296 -9.75 20.09 6.63
C GLN A 296 -10.83 19.00 6.70
N VAL A 297 -11.35 18.65 7.89
CA VAL A 297 -12.43 17.65 8.10
C VAL A 297 -13.65 17.94 7.22
N PHE A 298 -14.04 19.21 7.11
CA PHE A 298 -15.19 19.60 6.30
C PHE A 298 -14.84 19.65 4.81
N SER A 299 -13.66 20.18 4.48
CA SER A 299 -13.22 20.33 3.09
C SER A 299 -13.04 18.97 2.41
N SER A 300 -12.43 18.00 3.07
CA SER A 300 -12.10 16.69 2.50
C SER A 300 -13.32 15.97 1.90
N VAL A 301 -14.49 16.08 2.55
CA VAL A 301 -15.76 15.52 2.09
C VAL A 301 -16.21 16.23 0.80
N TYR A 302 -16.14 17.56 0.78
CA TYR A 302 -16.49 18.36 -0.40
C TYR A 302 -15.54 18.09 -1.58
N PHE A 303 -14.23 18.06 -1.32
CA PHE A 303 -13.20 17.75 -2.30
C PHE A 303 -13.32 16.32 -2.81
N SER A 304 -13.64 15.35 -1.93
CA SER A 304 -13.94 13.97 -2.33
C SER A 304 -15.15 13.93 -3.26
N ALA A 305 -16.22 14.66 -2.94
CA ALA A 305 -17.40 14.75 -3.80
C ALA A 305 -17.10 15.42 -5.15
N TRP A 306 -16.34 16.51 -5.15
CA TRP A 306 -15.98 17.27 -6.36
C TRP A 306 -15.03 16.49 -7.28
N SER A 307 -14.09 15.74 -6.70
CA SER A 307 -13.18 14.86 -7.45
C SER A 307 -13.89 13.71 -8.19
N ASN A 308 -15.16 13.42 -7.87
CA ASN A 308 -15.98 12.54 -8.70
C ASN A 308 -16.19 13.12 -10.11
N ARG A 309 -16.14 14.46 -10.28
CA ARG A 309 -16.39 15.13 -11.57
C ARG A 309 -15.13 15.60 -12.29
N SER A 310 -14.16 16.18 -11.57
CA SER A 310 -12.90 16.66 -12.14
C SER A 310 -11.82 16.69 -11.06
N TYR A 311 -10.57 16.42 -11.43
CA TYR A 311 -9.41 16.58 -10.54
C TYR A 311 -8.77 17.96 -10.65
N PHE A 312 -8.75 18.57 -11.84
CA PHE A 312 -8.10 19.86 -12.08
C PHE A 312 -8.79 21.02 -11.35
N ARG A 313 -10.12 21.09 -11.41
CA ARG A 313 -10.88 22.21 -10.81
C ARG A 313 -10.73 22.29 -9.28
N PRO A 314 -10.84 21.19 -8.52
CA PRO A 314 -10.54 21.22 -7.09
C PRO A 314 -9.10 21.65 -6.81
N LEU A 315 -8.10 21.17 -7.56
CA LEU A 315 -6.69 21.53 -7.33
C LEU A 315 -6.41 23.02 -7.53
N ILE A 316 -7.04 23.66 -8.52
CA ILE A 316 -6.98 25.13 -8.70
C ILE A 316 -7.60 25.85 -7.50
N PHE A 317 -8.82 25.46 -7.12
CA PHE A 317 -9.52 26.09 -6.00
C PHE A 317 -8.71 25.97 -4.71
N SER A 318 -8.18 24.77 -4.42
CA SER A 318 -7.26 24.52 -3.32
C SER A 318 -6.08 25.48 -3.33
N SER A 319 -5.39 25.64 -4.46
CA SER A 319 -4.21 26.50 -4.57
C SER A 319 -4.53 27.98 -4.35
N ILE A 320 -5.67 28.46 -4.86
CA ILE A 320 -6.12 29.85 -4.65
C ILE A 320 -6.46 30.10 -3.18
N VAL A 321 -7.19 29.18 -2.55
CA VAL A 321 -7.57 29.30 -1.14
C VAL A 321 -6.33 29.25 -0.23
N LEU A 322 -5.34 28.41 -0.55
CA LEU A 322 -4.06 28.33 0.16
C LEU A 322 -3.21 29.59 -0.03
N PHE A 323 -3.21 30.19 -1.22
CA PHE A 323 -2.58 31.49 -1.44
C PHE A 323 -3.19 32.55 -0.53
N VAL A 324 -4.52 32.68 -0.53
CA VAL A 324 -5.26 33.64 0.30
C VAL A 324 -5.03 33.39 1.79
N GLY A 325 -5.16 32.14 2.25
CA GLY A 325 -5.00 31.78 3.65
C GLY A 325 -3.60 32.11 4.20
N ASN A 326 -2.56 31.86 3.41
CA ASN A 326 -1.18 32.19 3.78
C ASN A 326 -0.90 33.70 3.79
N THR A 327 -1.49 34.45 2.86
CA THR A 327 -1.43 35.91 2.89
C THR A 327 -2.14 36.48 4.13
N MET A 328 -3.31 35.94 4.47
CA MET A 328 -4.03 36.34 5.69
C MET A 328 -3.24 36.01 6.95
N TYR A 329 -2.63 34.83 7.01
CA TYR A 329 -1.74 34.43 8.10
C TYR A 329 -0.62 35.46 8.29
N ALA A 330 0.11 35.81 7.22
CA ALA A 330 1.21 36.79 7.33
C ALA A 330 0.72 38.20 7.71
N MET A 331 -0.42 38.65 7.18
CA MET A 331 -0.97 39.97 7.47
C MET A 331 -1.54 40.10 8.90
N ALA A 332 -1.80 38.99 9.59
CA ALA A 332 -2.37 39.02 10.94
C ALA A 332 -1.47 39.73 11.96
N TYR A 333 -0.14 39.72 11.72
CA TYR A 333 0.83 40.44 12.55
C TYR A 333 0.65 41.96 12.44
N ASP A 334 0.64 42.49 11.21
CA ASP A 334 0.50 43.93 10.97
C ASP A 334 -0.88 44.47 11.35
N LEU A 335 -1.92 43.62 11.28
CA LEU A 335 -3.28 43.94 11.70
C LEU A 335 -3.52 43.71 13.20
N ASN A 336 -2.54 43.15 13.91
CA ASN A 336 -2.59 42.79 15.32
C ASN A 336 -3.89 42.05 15.71
N SER A 337 -4.25 41.02 14.94
CA SER A 337 -5.53 40.33 15.09
C SER A 337 -5.40 38.81 15.07
N LEU A 338 -5.63 38.19 16.24
CA LEU A 338 -5.73 36.73 16.37
C LEU A 338 -6.84 36.13 15.49
N THR A 339 -7.94 36.86 15.29
CA THR A 339 -9.05 36.41 14.43
C THR A 339 -8.61 36.24 12.98
N ILE A 340 -7.79 37.15 12.46
CA ILE A 340 -7.28 37.08 11.08
C ILE A 340 -6.27 35.94 10.95
N LEU A 341 -5.46 35.71 11.98
CA LEU A 341 -4.55 34.56 12.05
C LEU A 341 -5.33 33.25 11.92
N LEU A 342 -6.34 33.07 12.77
CA LEU A 342 -7.19 31.87 12.79
C LEU A 342 -7.96 31.70 11.48
N LEU A 343 -8.49 32.79 10.92
CA LEU A 343 -9.18 32.75 9.65
C LEU A 343 -8.23 32.35 8.51
N GLY A 344 -7.01 32.88 8.49
CA GLY A 344 -5.96 32.43 7.56
C GLY A 344 -5.68 30.93 7.67
N ARG A 345 -5.60 30.39 8.90
CA ARG A 345 -5.41 28.94 9.14
C ARG A 345 -6.61 28.10 8.69
N LEU A 346 -7.84 28.58 8.93
CA LEU A 346 -9.06 27.93 8.43
C LEU A 346 -9.09 27.89 6.91
N PHE A 347 -8.73 28.99 6.22
CA PHE A 347 -8.59 29.00 4.77
C PHE A 347 -7.53 27.99 4.31
N CYS A 348 -6.35 27.95 4.93
CA CYS A 348 -5.34 26.93 4.62
C CYS A 348 -5.89 25.49 4.76
N GLY A 349 -6.71 25.23 5.78
CA GLY A 349 -7.37 23.93 5.95
C GLY A 349 -8.45 23.64 4.89
N PHE A 350 -9.24 24.64 4.51
CA PHE A 350 -10.20 24.53 3.41
C PHE A 350 -9.53 24.24 2.06
N GLY A 351 -8.27 24.63 1.88
CA GLY A 351 -7.51 24.31 0.69
C GLY A 351 -6.98 22.88 0.64
N SER A 352 -7.35 21.97 1.55
CA SER A 352 -6.80 20.60 1.58
C SER A 352 -7.29 19.72 0.42
N ALA A 353 -6.46 19.60 -0.63
CA ALA A 353 -6.74 18.69 -1.75
C ALA A 353 -6.24 17.25 -1.52
N ARG A 354 -5.83 16.87 -0.30
CA ARG A 354 -5.22 15.55 -0.06
C ARG A 354 -6.12 14.37 -0.42
N ALA A 355 -7.42 14.48 -0.17
CA ALA A 355 -8.40 13.48 -0.58
C ALA A 355 -8.43 13.30 -2.12
N VAL A 356 -8.29 14.41 -2.86
CA VAL A 356 -8.23 14.42 -4.33
C VAL A 356 -6.94 13.75 -4.81
N ASN A 357 -5.79 14.12 -4.25
CA ASN A 357 -4.48 13.55 -4.63
C ASN A 357 -4.46 12.03 -4.42
N ARG A 358 -4.97 11.57 -3.29
CA ARG A 358 -5.01 10.14 -2.96
C ARG A 358 -5.95 9.38 -3.89
N ARG A 359 -7.09 9.98 -4.22
CA ARG A 359 -8.03 9.44 -5.20
C ARG A 359 -7.45 9.40 -6.62
N TYR A 360 -6.75 10.44 -7.04
CA TYR A 360 -6.09 10.48 -8.34
C TYR A 360 -5.13 9.31 -8.51
N ILE A 361 -4.33 9.00 -7.47
CA ILE A 361 -3.44 7.84 -7.46
C ILE A 361 -4.23 6.52 -7.58
N SER A 362 -5.35 6.40 -6.89
CA SER A 362 -6.19 5.20 -6.96
C SER A 362 -6.83 5.00 -8.35
N ASP A 363 -7.33 6.08 -8.94
CA ASP A 363 -8.18 6.03 -10.13
C ASP A 363 -7.36 6.06 -11.44
N CYS A 364 -6.29 6.85 -11.49
CA CYS A 364 -5.56 7.14 -12.74
C CYS A 364 -4.22 6.41 -12.88
N VAL A 365 -3.66 5.87 -11.79
CA VAL A 365 -2.36 5.20 -11.84
C VAL A 365 -2.55 3.69 -12.12
N PRO A 366 -1.86 3.15 -13.15
CA PRO A 366 -1.89 1.73 -13.46
C PRO A 366 -1.53 0.85 -12.25
N LEU A 367 -2.22 -0.29 -12.11
CA LEU A 367 -2.06 -1.20 -10.97
C LEU A 367 -0.60 -1.58 -10.68
N LYS A 368 0.22 -1.76 -11.73
CA LYS A 368 1.64 -2.14 -11.63
C LYS A 368 2.49 -1.13 -10.86
N ILE A 369 2.18 0.17 -10.97
CA ILE A 369 2.95 1.26 -10.34
C ILE A 369 2.18 1.96 -9.22
N ARG A 370 0.92 1.58 -8.97
CA ARG A 370 0.06 2.20 -7.95
C ARG A 370 0.62 2.09 -6.53
N MET A 371 1.22 0.95 -6.19
CA MET A 371 1.89 0.77 -4.89
C MET A 371 3.06 1.75 -4.73
N GLN A 372 3.87 1.92 -5.77
CA GLN A 372 4.99 2.86 -5.78
C GLN A 372 4.52 4.32 -5.73
N ALA A 373 3.44 4.66 -6.43
CA ALA A 373 2.84 6.01 -6.38
C ALA A 373 2.25 6.32 -5.00
N SER A 374 1.58 5.36 -4.36
CA SER A 374 1.09 5.49 -2.97
C SER A 374 2.23 5.63 -1.97
N ALA A 375 3.31 4.85 -2.13
CA ALA A 375 4.52 5.02 -1.32
C ALA A 375 5.15 6.41 -1.53
N GLY A 376 5.23 6.88 -2.79
CA GLY A 376 5.70 8.22 -3.12
C GLY A 376 4.84 9.33 -2.49
N PHE A 377 3.52 9.16 -2.38
CA PHE A 377 2.64 10.09 -1.66
C PHE A 377 2.97 10.16 -0.17
N VAL A 378 3.22 9.02 0.47
CA VAL A 378 3.62 8.96 1.89
C VAL A 378 4.99 9.62 2.07
N SER A 379 5.98 9.27 1.22
CA SER A 379 7.31 9.87 1.26
C SER A 379 7.29 11.39 1.02
N ALA A 380 6.49 11.87 0.06
CA ALA A 380 6.31 13.29 -0.20
C ALA A 380 5.66 14.01 1.00
N SER A 381 4.72 13.34 1.69
CA SER A 381 4.10 13.89 2.89
C SER A 381 5.11 14.02 4.04
N ALA A 382 5.92 12.98 4.27
CA ALA A 382 6.94 12.95 5.30
C ALA A 382 8.07 13.97 5.03
N LEU A 383 8.53 14.05 3.78
CA LEU A 383 9.47 15.07 3.34
C LEU A 383 8.94 16.48 3.59
N GLY A 384 7.67 16.74 3.28
CA GLY A 384 7.07 18.04 3.54
C GLY A 384 6.98 18.36 5.03
N MET A 385 6.67 17.37 5.87
CA MET A 385 6.68 17.51 7.33
C MET A 385 8.07 17.86 7.87
N ALA A 386 9.14 17.28 7.30
CA ALA A 386 10.52 17.61 7.67
C ALA A 386 10.97 18.98 7.14
N CYS A 387 10.65 19.28 5.87
CA CYS A 387 11.05 20.50 5.20
C CYS A 387 10.37 21.75 5.79
N GLY A 388 9.16 21.64 6.33
CA GLY A 388 8.45 22.75 6.97
C GLY A 388 9.27 23.40 8.08
N PRO A 389 9.53 22.72 9.21
CA PRO A 389 10.36 23.24 10.29
C PRO A 389 11.77 23.64 9.84
N ALA A 390 12.37 22.89 8.92
CA ALA A 390 13.68 23.25 8.37
C ALA A 390 13.69 24.62 7.68
N LEU A 391 12.67 24.92 6.86
CA LEU A 391 12.50 26.24 6.25
C LEU A 391 12.23 27.31 7.30
N ALA A 392 11.39 27.02 8.30
CA ALA A 392 11.10 27.96 9.40
C ALA A 392 12.37 28.39 10.15
N GLY A 393 13.28 27.45 10.43
CA GLY A 393 14.55 27.74 11.09
C GLY A 393 15.53 28.59 10.26
N ILE A 394 15.38 28.61 8.92
CA ILE A 394 16.16 29.46 8.02
C ILE A 394 15.54 30.85 7.88
N LEU A 395 14.21 30.95 7.98
CA LEU A 395 13.43 32.17 7.82
C LEU A 395 13.42 33.07 9.07
N GLN A 396 14.58 33.27 9.70
CA GLN A 396 14.75 34.05 10.93
C GLN A 396 15.26 35.48 10.67
N THR A 397 14.77 36.12 9.61
CA THR A 397 15.16 37.50 9.28
C THR A 397 14.11 38.48 9.77
N ASN A 398 14.54 39.67 10.20
CA ASN A 398 13.63 40.75 10.59
C ASN A 398 13.92 42.01 9.77
N PHE A 399 12.98 42.36 8.89
CA PHE A 399 12.99 43.60 8.12
C PHE A 399 11.57 44.07 7.80
N LYS A 400 11.42 45.32 7.39
CA LYS A 400 10.12 45.91 7.03
C LYS A 400 10.16 46.47 5.62
N ILE A 401 9.25 46.01 4.77
CA ILE A 401 9.08 46.55 3.40
C ILE A 401 7.72 47.27 3.36
N TYR A 402 7.76 48.59 3.17
CA TYR A 402 6.59 49.47 3.24
C TYR A 402 5.79 49.30 4.55
N LYS A 403 4.54 48.83 4.47
CA LYS A 403 3.65 48.60 5.61
C LYS A 403 3.70 47.16 6.13
N PHE A 404 4.41 46.27 5.45
CA PHE A 404 4.43 44.85 5.77
C PHE A 404 5.68 44.48 6.55
N THR A 405 5.49 43.82 7.68
CA THR A 405 6.58 43.30 8.51
C THR A 405 6.95 41.91 8.03
N PHE A 406 8.26 41.66 7.88
CA PHE A 406 8.83 40.37 7.54
C PHE A 406 9.73 39.95 8.69
N ASN A 407 9.19 39.13 9.57
CA ASN A 407 9.84 38.56 10.74
C ASN A 407 9.69 37.03 10.73
N GLU A 408 10.24 36.38 11.75
CA GLU A 408 10.23 34.92 11.93
C GLU A 408 8.81 34.32 11.88
N ASP A 409 7.81 35.06 12.37
CA ASP A 409 6.41 34.62 12.41
C ASP A 409 5.68 34.78 11.06
N THR A 410 5.97 35.86 10.31
CA THR A 410 5.24 36.23 9.09
C THR A 410 5.87 35.67 7.82
N LEU A 411 7.19 35.46 7.81
CA LEU A 411 7.93 34.93 6.67
C LEU A 411 7.43 33.57 6.19
N PRO A 412 7.11 32.59 7.06
CA PRO A 412 6.45 31.35 6.65
C PRO A 412 5.22 31.58 5.78
N GLY A 413 4.34 32.52 6.16
CA GLY A 413 3.13 32.84 5.39
C GLY A 413 3.44 33.46 4.03
N TRP A 414 4.36 34.42 3.96
CA TRP A 414 4.75 35.04 2.69
C TRP A 414 5.40 34.05 1.72
N VAL A 415 6.35 33.25 2.20
CA VAL A 415 7.05 32.24 1.39
C VAL A 415 6.07 31.21 0.85
N MET A 416 5.16 30.71 1.70
CA MET A 416 4.18 29.71 1.26
C MET A 416 3.13 30.30 0.32
N SER A 417 2.72 31.56 0.52
CA SER A 417 1.85 32.27 -0.43
C SER A 417 2.46 32.29 -1.84
N VAL A 418 3.74 32.69 -1.96
CA VAL A 418 4.46 32.67 -3.24
C VAL A 418 4.58 31.25 -3.80
N ALA A 419 4.91 30.26 -2.97
CA ALA A 419 5.05 28.88 -3.41
C ALA A 419 3.72 28.31 -3.97
N TRP A 420 2.58 28.61 -3.34
CA TRP A 420 1.27 28.22 -3.84
C TRP A 420 0.88 28.92 -5.14
N LEU A 421 1.31 30.16 -5.34
CA LEU A 421 1.11 30.88 -6.60
C LEU A 421 1.95 30.27 -7.73
N VAL A 422 3.22 29.92 -7.46
CA VAL A 422 4.07 29.22 -8.43
C VAL A 422 3.49 27.84 -8.76
N TYR A 423 3.03 27.11 -7.75
CA TYR A 423 2.35 25.82 -7.95
C TYR A 423 1.08 25.96 -8.80
N LEU A 424 0.26 27.00 -8.57
CA LEU A 424 -0.93 27.27 -9.35
C LEU A 424 -0.61 27.50 -10.84
N ILE A 425 0.43 28.28 -11.14
CA ILE A 425 0.90 28.51 -12.51
C ILE A 425 1.38 27.20 -13.12
N TRP A 426 2.17 26.41 -12.38
CA TRP A 426 2.69 25.14 -12.86
C TRP A 426 1.57 24.13 -13.14
N LEU A 427 0.59 24.04 -12.24
CA LEU A 427 -0.62 23.24 -12.40
C LEU A 427 -1.39 23.65 -13.66
N TRP A 428 -1.60 24.95 -13.87
CA TRP A 428 -2.34 25.47 -15.02
C TRP A 428 -1.71 25.08 -16.36
N ILE A 429 -0.37 25.10 -16.44
CA ILE A 429 0.35 24.84 -17.68
C ILE A 429 0.49 23.33 -17.95
N SER A 430 0.75 22.54 -16.90
CA SER A 430 1.25 21.17 -17.04
C SER A 430 0.24 20.07 -16.70
N PHE A 431 -0.85 20.39 -16.01
CA PHE A 431 -1.84 19.38 -15.62
C PHE A 431 -2.72 19.00 -16.80
N LYS A 432 -2.78 17.70 -17.09
CA LYS A 432 -3.71 17.15 -18.08
C LYS A 432 -4.77 16.32 -17.37
N GLU A 433 -6.03 16.71 -17.53
CA GLU A 433 -7.18 15.98 -16.99
C GLU A 433 -7.32 14.64 -17.74
N PRO A 434 -7.44 13.51 -17.02
CA PRO A 434 -7.64 12.21 -17.65
C PRO A 434 -9.01 12.15 -18.33
N SER A 435 -9.07 11.64 -19.56
CA SER A 435 -10.31 11.43 -20.29
C SER A 435 -11.16 10.39 -19.57
N ARG A 436 -12.34 10.81 -19.11
CA ARG A 436 -13.36 9.92 -18.55
C ARG A 436 -14.39 9.68 -19.63
N ASP A 437 -14.63 8.42 -19.96
CA ASP A 437 -15.77 8.01 -20.79
C ASP A 437 -17.04 8.41 -20.03
N ILE A 438 -17.60 9.56 -20.39
CA ILE A 438 -18.93 9.94 -19.94
C ILE A 438 -19.85 8.95 -20.65
N GLU A 439 -20.59 8.13 -19.89
CA GLU A 439 -21.81 7.47 -20.37
C GLU A 439 -22.84 8.57 -20.73
N GLU A 440 -22.58 9.29 -21.80
CA GLU A 440 -23.54 10.14 -22.47
C GLU A 440 -24.40 9.22 -23.33
N ASN A 441 -25.35 8.55 -22.70
CA ASN A 441 -26.51 7.99 -23.38
C ASN A 441 -27.38 9.16 -23.90
N ASN A 442 -26.88 9.85 -24.92
CA ASN A 442 -27.60 10.83 -25.71
C ASN A 442 -27.30 10.57 -27.19
N SER A 443 -27.95 9.53 -27.74
CA SER A 443 -28.30 9.54 -29.15
C SER A 443 -29.80 9.21 -29.29
N PRO A 444 -30.60 10.09 -29.91
CA PRO A 444 -32.01 9.84 -30.17
C PRO A 444 -32.17 8.92 -31.38
N HIS A 445 -33.24 8.12 -31.36
CA HIS A 445 -33.79 7.26 -32.43
C HIS A 445 -33.37 5.78 -32.45
N ALA A 446 -34.28 4.93 -31.96
CA ALA A 446 -35.08 4.01 -32.79
C ALA A 446 -35.36 2.67 -32.08
N SER A 447 -36.38 2.62 -31.21
CA SER A 447 -37.16 1.39 -30.97
C SER A 447 -38.42 1.69 -30.15
N THR A 448 -39.32 2.51 -30.70
CA THR A 448 -40.71 2.58 -30.24
C THR A 448 -41.46 1.42 -30.87
N SER A 449 -41.74 0.34 -30.12
CA SER A 449 -42.90 -0.57 -30.34
C SER A 449 -42.84 -1.91 -29.57
N LYS A 450 -42.32 -2.00 -28.34
CA LYS A 450 -42.43 -3.26 -27.54
C LYS A 450 -42.66 -3.09 -26.03
N THR A 451 -42.93 -1.87 -25.55
CA THR A 451 -43.10 -1.61 -24.10
C THR A 451 -44.55 -1.43 -23.66
N ALA A 452 -45.53 -1.52 -24.56
CA ALA A 452 -46.93 -1.26 -24.23
C ALA A 452 -47.76 -2.51 -23.84
N GLU A 453 -47.21 -3.73 -23.95
CA GLU A 453 -47.95 -4.97 -23.63
C GLU A 453 -47.54 -5.64 -22.30
N ASN A 454 -46.43 -5.23 -21.67
CA ASN A 454 -45.98 -5.82 -20.40
C ASN A 454 -46.48 -5.05 -19.16
N ASP A 455 -46.77 -3.76 -19.26
CA ASP A 455 -47.23 -2.94 -18.12
C ASP A 455 -48.69 -3.24 -17.71
N ALA A 456 -49.51 -3.82 -18.61
CA ALA A 456 -50.91 -4.15 -18.30
C ALA A 456 -51.08 -5.49 -17.55
N LEU A 457 -50.05 -6.37 -17.55
CA LEU A 457 -50.10 -7.67 -16.89
C LEU A 457 -49.57 -7.62 -15.45
N GLU A 458 -48.73 -6.63 -15.13
CA GLU A 458 -48.05 -6.52 -13.83
C GLU A 458 -48.86 -5.72 -12.78
N ASP A 459 -49.76 -4.83 -13.20
CA ASP A 459 -50.66 -4.09 -12.30
C ASP A 459 -51.88 -4.91 -11.86
N GLY A 460 -52.25 -5.95 -12.61
CA GLY A 460 -53.35 -6.87 -12.24
C GLY A 460 -53.00 -7.84 -11.11
N LEU A 461 -51.70 -8.12 -10.87
CA LEU A 461 -51.26 -9.10 -9.87
C LEU A 461 -51.02 -8.47 -8.48
N LYS A 462 -50.71 -7.17 -8.42
CA LYS A 462 -50.39 -6.45 -7.17
C LYS A 462 -51.61 -6.12 -6.32
N GLN A 463 -52.82 -6.15 -6.90
CA GLN A 463 -54.05 -5.78 -6.21
C GLN A 463 -54.78 -6.97 -5.55
N ALA A 464 -54.35 -8.21 -5.84
CA ALA A 464 -54.98 -9.43 -5.32
C ALA A 464 -54.33 -10.00 -4.04
N LEU A 465 -53.19 -9.46 -3.59
CA LEU A 465 -52.42 -10.00 -2.45
C LEU A 465 -52.38 -9.11 -1.20
N LEU A 466 -53.16 -8.02 -1.16
CA LEU A 466 -53.20 -7.08 -0.02
C LEU A 466 -54.43 -7.22 0.89
N ILE A 467 -55.00 -8.41 0.99
CA ILE A 467 -56.07 -8.72 1.96
C ILE A 467 -55.67 -9.98 2.70
N THR A 468 -55.07 -9.81 3.89
CA THR A 468 -55.32 -10.53 5.16
C THR A 468 -54.09 -10.32 6.04
N SER A 469 -54.13 -9.29 6.88
CA SER A 469 -53.14 -9.08 7.94
C SER A 469 -53.87 -8.58 9.17
N GLU A 470 -54.21 -9.51 10.08
CA GLU A 470 -54.53 -9.17 11.46
C GLU A 470 -54.19 -10.36 12.40
N GLU A 471 -53.47 -10.00 13.47
CA GLU A 471 -53.34 -10.63 14.80
C GLU A 471 -52.30 -11.74 15.12
N LYS A 472 -51.47 -11.36 16.13
CA LYS A 472 -50.93 -12.10 17.31
C LYS A 472 -49.46 -12.57 17.37
N GLN A 473 -48.70 -11.80 18.15
CA GLN A 473 -47.87 -12.10 19.35
C GLN A 473 -47.13 -13.46 19.56
N GLU A 474 -45.83 -13.28 19.86
CA GLU A 474 -44.94 -13.94 20.85
C GLU A 474 -44.39 -15.36 20.64
N ASP A 475 -43.10 -15.45 21.02
CA ASP A 475 -42.23 -16.56 21.42
C ASP A 475 -41.31 -17.30 20.42
N ASP A 476 -40.16 -17.65 21.02
CA ASP A 476 -38.88 -18.15 20.52
C ASP A 476 -38.92 -19.34 19.55
N GLU A 477 -37.94 -19.38 18.62
CA GLU A 477 -37.03 -20.49 18.32
C GLU A 477 -36.36 -20.27 16.94
N ASP A 478 -35.03 -20.41 16.87
CA ASP A 478 -34.30 -20.63 15.61
C ASP A 478 -34.94 -21.83 14.88
N PRO A 479 -35.12 -21.79 13.53
CA PRO A 479 -34.08 -22.38 12.70
C PRO A 479 -33.89 -21.76 11.30
N GLU A 480 -32.75 -22.11 10.72
CA GLU A 480 -32.36 -22.03 9.31
C GLU A 480 -33.51 -22.09 8.29
N GLY A 481 -33.52 -21.17 7.32
CA GLY A 481 -34.47 -21.19 6.21
C GLY A 481 -34.25 -20.08 5.18
N ASP A 482 -33.47 -20.40 4.15
CA ASP A 482 -33.49 -19.92 2.75
C ASP A 482 -34.15 -18.56 2.44
N GLY A 483 -33.31 -17.54 2.18
CA GLY A 483 -33.72 -16.20 1.76
C GLY A 483 -33.34 -15.90 0.31
N SER A 484 -34.34 -16.05 -0.55
CA SER A 484 -34.54 -15.61 -1.94
C SER A 484 -33.67 -14.47 -2.53
N GLU A 485 -33.47 -14.58 -3.85
CA GLU A 485 -32.60 -13.82 -4.77
C GLU A 485 -32.83 -12.30 -4.93
N GLU A 486 -33.59 -11.63 -4.05
CA GLU A 486 -33.81 -10.17 -4.15
C GLU A 486 -32.70 -9.31 -3.53
N THR A 487 -31.79 -9.89 -2.72
CA THR A 487 -30.66 -9.16 -2.09
C THR A 487 -29.51 -8.81 -3.05
N SER A 488 -29.52 -9.31 -4.29
CA SER A 488 -28.39 -9.20 -5.21
C SER A 488 -28.20 -7.79 -5.80
N LYS A 489 -29.27 -7.00 -5.99
CA LYS A 489 -29.20 -5.65 -6.60
C LYS A 489 -28.87 -4.52 -5.62
N GLU A 490 -29.27 -4.61 -4.35
CA GLU A 490 -28.89 -3.62 -3.31
C GLU A 490 -27.44 -3.76 -2.85
N SER A 491 -26.81 -4.93 -3.05
CA SER A 491 -25.46 -5.22 -2.58
C SER A 491 -24.32 -4.40 -3.24
N ARG A 492 -24.59 -3.66 -4.32
CA ARG A 492 -23.55 -3.03 -5.17
C ARG A 492 -23.48 -1.50 -5.13
N GLN A 493 -24.35 -0.82 -4.40
CA GLN A 493 -24.34 0.65 -4.37
C GLN A 493 -23.23 1.21 -3.46
N PRO A 494 -22.59 2.35 -3.85
CA PRO A 494 -21.61 3.05 -3.02
C PRO A 494 -22.27 3.57 -1.74
N ALA A 495 -21.49 3.69 -0.65
CA ALA A 495 -22.02 4.20 0.61
C ALA A 495 -22.52 5.64 0.44
N THR A 496 -23.76 5.90 0.86
CA THR A 496 -24.44 7.20 0.71
C THR A 496 -24.19 8.13 1.91
N SER A 497 -23.72 7.60 3.04
CA SER A 497 -23.42 8.37 4.27
C SER A 497 -22.29 7.76 5.10
N ILE A 498 -21.67 8.56 5.98
CA ILE A 498 -20.63 8.11 6.93
C ILE A 498 -21.16 6.98 7.83
N ALA A 499 -22.41 7.08 8.31
CA ALA A 499 -23.02 6.06 9.17
C ALA A 499 -23.20 4.73 8.43
N SER A 500 -23.64 4.77 7.16
CA SER A 500 -23.73 3.57 6.32
C SER A 500 -22.34 2.97 6.03
N ALA A 501 -21.34 3.82 5.77
CA ALA A 501 -19.96 3.39 5.55
C ALA A 501 -19.38 2.71 6.81
N TYR A 502 -19.61 3.28 8.00
CA TYR A 502 -19.13 2.74 9.26
C TYR A 502 -19.79 1.41 9.65
N ARG A 503 -21.08 1.23 9.30
CA ARG A 503 -21.79 -0.06 9.49
C ARG A 503 -21.25 -1.16 8.57
N LEU A 504 -20.76 -0.79 7.38
CA LEU A 504 -20.14 -1.71 6.42
C LEU A 504 -18.71 -2.10 6.79
N LEU A 505 -18.08 -1.45 7.77
CA LEU A 505 -16.73 -1.76 8.22
C LEU A 505 -16.71 -3.05 9.05
N THR A 506 -15.84 -3.99 8.66
CA THR A 506 -15.53 -5.16 9.49
C THR A 506 -14.87 -4.71 10.81
N PRO A 507 -14.98 -5.51 11.89
CA PRO A 507 -14.30 -5.21 13.15
C PRO A 507 -12.80 -4.93 12.99
N SER A 508 -12.13 -5.67 12.09
CA SER A 508 -10.71 -5.46 11.76
C SER A 508 -10.44 -4.05 11.20
N VAL A 509 -11.27 -3.54 10.30
CA VAL A 509 -11.11 -2.19 9.75
C VAL A 509 -11.37 -1.12 10.82
N LYS A 510 -12.32 -1.33 11.74
CA LYS A 510 -12.54 -0.40 12.85
C LYS A 510 -11.32 -0.30 13.76
N VAL A 511 -10.68 -1.43 14.06
CA VAL A 511 -9.42 -1.44 14.83
C VAL A 511 -8.32 -0.72 14.05
N GLN A 512 -8.17 -0.97 12.74
CA GLN A 512 -7.19 -0.25 11.92
C GLN A 512 -7.40 1.27 11.92
N LEU A 513 -8.65 1.74 11.86
CA LEU A 513 -8.96 3.17 11.98
C LEU A 513 -8.64 3.71 13.38
N LEU A 514 -8.86 2.93 14.45
CA LEU A 514 -8.48 3.29 15.81
C LEU A 514 -6.97 3.40 15.98
N ILE A 515 -6.20 2.47 15.40
CA ILE A 515 -4.73 2.53 15.38
C ILE A 515 -4.25 3.77 14.62
N TYR A 516 -4.88 4.06 13.49
CA TYR A 516 -4.57 5.26 12.70
C TYR A 516 -4.89 6.55 13.45
N PHE A 517 -5.99 6.56 14.20
CA PHE A 517 -6.33 7.65 15.09
C PHE A 517 -5.28 7.81 16.20
N MET A 518 -4.93 6.72 16.87
CA MET A 518 -3.95 6.69 17.96
C MET A 518 -2.59 7.25 17.51
N LEU A 519 -2.04 6.74 16.39
CA LEU A 519 -0.72 7.16 15.92
C LEU A 519 -0.72 8.64 15.52
N LYS A 520 -1.81 9.14 14.88
CA LYS A 520 -1.89 10.55 14.49
C LYS A 520 -2.08 11.46 15.69
N TYR A 521 -2.83 11.02 16.70
CA TYR A 521 -2.97 11.74 17.96
C TYR A 521 -1.62 11.90 18.67
N ALA A 522 -0.89 10.79 18.86
CA ALA A 522 0.40 10.79 19.57
C ALA A 522 1.47 11.62 18.82
N MET A 523 1.56 11.48 17.50
CA MET A 523 2.46 12.31 16.68
C MET A 523 2.12 13.80 16.78
N GLU A 524 0.84 14.17 16.72
CA GLU A 524 0.45 15.57 16.75
C GLU A 524 0.73 16.20 18.11
N ILE A 525 0.49 15.49 19.22
CA ILE A 525 0.90 15.96 20.56
C ILE A 525 2.41 16.24 20.60
N LEU A 526 3.23 15.30 20.13
CA LEU A 526 4.69 15.46 20.13
C LEU A 526 5.14 16.67 19.29
N VAL A 527 4.56 16.86 18.11
CA VAL A 527 4.96 17.91 17.17
C VAL A 527 4.42 19.28 17.59
N SER A 528 3.11 19.41 17.85
CA SER A 528 2.45 20.68 18.16
C SER A 528 2.85 21.24 19.52
N GLU A 529 3.11 20.39 20.52
CA GLU A 529 3.53 20.83 21.86
C GLU A 529 5.04 21.10 21.97
N SER A 530 5.82 20.69 20.96
CA SER A 530 7.30 20.74 21.01
C SER A 530 7.85 22.14 21.27
N SER A 531 7.30 23.18 20.65
CA SER A 531 7.79 24.55 20.85
C SER A 531 7.55 25.01 22.30
N VAL A 532 6.35 24.78 22.83
CA VAL A 532 5.97 25.17 24.20
C VAL A 532 6.77 24.40 25.26
N ILE A 533 6.86 23.06 25.15
CA ILE A 533 7.62 22.23 26.12
C ILE A 533 9.09 22.62 26.14
N THR A 534 9.71 22.71 24.97
CA THR A 534 11.17 22.89 24.89
C THR A 534 11.60 24.31 25.22
N SER A 535 10.75 25.31 24.94
CA SER A 535 10.92 26.67 25.43
C SER A 535 10.84 26.71 26.97
N TYR A 536 9.81 26.07 27.56
CA TYR A 536 9.60 26.08 29.02
C TYR A 536 10.65 25.30 29.82
N TYR A 537 10.94 24.03 29.45
CA TYR A 537 11.83 23.16 30.21
C TYR A 537 13.32 23.34 29.88
N PHE A 538 13.64 23.74 28.65
CA PHE A 538 15.02 23.75 28.15
C PHE A 538 15.51 25.11 27.64
N ASN A 539 14.66 26.15 27.64
CA ASN A 539 14.95 27.46 27.03
C ASN A 539 15.48 27.34 25.60
N TRP A 540 14.87 26.45 24.80
CA TRP A 540 15.23 26.32 23.39
C TRP A 540 14.76 27.54 22.61
N SER A 541 15.61 28.01 21.69
CA SER A 541 15.20 28.99 20.69
C SER A 541 14.41 28.31 19.58
N THR A 542 13.59 29.07 18.87
CA THR A 542 12.85 28.69 17.67
C THR A 542 13.71 27.91 16.67
N SER A 543 14.99 28.29 16.50
CA SER A 543 15.93 27.59 15.60
C SER A 543 16.27 26.18 16.09
N LYS A 544 16.45 25.98 17.40
CA LYS A 544 16.71 24.64 17.97
C LYS A 544 15.49 23.74 17.84
N VAL A 545 14.28 24.28 18.07
CA VAL A 545 13.02 23.55 17.86
C VAL A 545 12.86 23.15 16.40
N ALA A 546 13.11 24.08 15.48
CA ALA A 546 13.08 23.83 14.03
C ALA A 546 14.06 22.72 13.60
N ILE A 547 15.30 22.73 14.11
CA ILE A 547 16.29 21.68 13.84
C ILE A 547 15.83 20.33 14.40
N PHE A 548 15.31 20.30 15.64
CA PHE A 548 14.80 19.07 16.24
C PHE A 548 13.68 18.45 15.40
N LEU A 549 12.67 19.23 15.01
CA LEU A 549 11.56 18.76 14.20
C LEU A 549 11.98 18.35 12.78
N ALA A 550 12.92 19.08 12.16
CA ALA A 550 13.47 18.73 10.86
C ALA A 550 14.21 17.39 10.91
N CYS A 551 15.06 17.18 11.92
CA CYS A 551 15.75 15.90 12.13
C CYS A 551 14.76 14.77 12.38
N LEU A 552 13.74 15.00 13.20
CA LEU A 552 12.68 14.04 13.51
C LEU A 552 11.95 13.63 12.23
N GLY A 553 11.51 14.59 11.39
CA GLY A 553 10.87 14.30 10.11
C GLY A 553 11.79 13.64 9.06
N LEU A 554 13.09 13.93 9.06
CA LEU A 554 14.04 13.28 8.15
C LEU A 554 14.23 11.80 8.45
N THR A 555 13.99 11.36 9.69
CA THR A 555 14.09 9.93 10.06
C THR A 555 13.08 9.04 9.32
N VAL A 556 11.99 9.60 8.81
CA VAL A 556 10.93 8.83 8.12
C VAL A 556 11.44 8.14 6.86
N LEU A 557 12.35 8.77 6.12
CA LEU A 557 12.89 8.19 4.87
C LEU A 557 13.71 6.91 5.10
N PRO A 558 14.78 6.92 5.92
CA PRO A 558 15.56 5.70 6.15
C PRO A 558 14.73 4.62 6.84
N VAL A 559 13.82 4.99 7.74
CA VAL A 559 12.93 4.04 8.42
C VAL A 559 12.02 3.33 7.43
N ASN A 560 11.36 4.07 6.52
CA ASN A 560 10.50 3.46 5.50
C ASN A 560 11.26 2.54 4.55
N ILE A 561 12.51 2.88 4.20
CA ILE A 561 13.37 2.01 3.38
C ILE A 561 13.66 0.71 4.16
N VAL A 562 14.14 0.82 5.41
CA VAL A 562 14.51 -0.34 6.23
C VAL A 562 13.32 -1.27 6.45
N VAL A 563 12.15 -0.71 6.78
CA VAL A 563 10.93 -1.49 6.99
C VAL A 563 10.50 -2.17 5.69
N GLY A 564 10.47 -1.43 4.58
CA GLY A 564 10.04 -1.95 3.28
C GLY A 564 10.97 -3.00 2.68
N SER A 565 12.29 -2.85 2.82
CA SER A 565 13.26 -3.75 2.17
C SER A 565 13.71 -4.92 3.04
N TYR A 566 13.83 -4.73 4.36
CA TYR A 566 14.35 -5.76 5.26
C TYR A 566 13.27 -6.38 6.15
N ILE A 567 12.49 -5.57 6.86
CA ILE A 567 11.58 -6.08 7.91
C ILE A 567 10.34 -6.74 7.30
N SER A 568 9.73 -6.15 6.27
CA SER A 568 8.55 -6.71 5.60
C SER A 568 8.82 -8.05 4.91
N ASN A 569 10.08 -8.33 4.57
CA ASN A 569 10.48 -9.63 4.01
C ASN A 569 10.69 -10.71 5.08
N MET A 570 10.92 -10.32 6.35
CA MET A 570 11.22 -11.24 7.45
C MET A 570 10.02 -11.52 8.36
N PHE A 571 9.11 -10.55 8.52
CA PHE A 571 8.00 -10.60 9.45
C PHE A 571 6.66 -10.32 8.77
N GLU A 572 5.59 -10.89 9.32
CA GLU A 572 4.24 -10.61 8.83
C GLU A 572 3.76 -9.22 9.27
N ASP A 573 2.99 -8.53 8.42
CA ASP A 573 2.45 -7.19 8.69
C ASP A 573 1.80 -7.05 10.08
N ARG A 574 1.06 -8.07 10.56
CA ARG A 574 0.40 -8.05 11.89
C ARG A 574 1.39 -8.07 13.06
N GLN A 575 2.54 -8.72 12.91
CA GLN A 575 3.58 -8.77 13.94
C GLN A 575 4.29 -7.41 14.02
N ILE A 576 4.59 -6.82 12.87
CA ILE A 576 5.20 -5.49 12.78
C ILE A 576 4.25 -4.44 13.37
N LEU A 577 2.95 -4.56 13.09
CA LEU A 577 1.90 -3.68 13.64
C LEU A 577 1.89 -3.71 15.17
N LEU A 578 1.75 -4.90 15.78
CA LEU A 578 1.71 -5.03 17.25
C LEU A 578 3.02 -4.60 17.91
N ALA A 579 4.17 -4.96 17.34
CA ALA A 579 5.47 -4.55 17.85
C ALA A 579 5.64 -3.02 17.82
N SER A 580 5.19 -2.38 16.74
CA SER A 580 5.27 -0.92 16.60
C SER A 580 4.34 -0.21 17.60
N GLU A 581 3.13 -0.71 17.86
CA GLU A 581 2.24 -0.17 18.89
C GLU A 581 2.87 -0.21 20.29
N ILE A 582 3.51 -1.34 20.64
CA ILE A 582 4.21 -1.48 21.94
C ILE A 582 5.35 -0.47 22.03
N MET A 583 6.12 -0.28 20.95
CA MET A 583 7.22 0.69 20.94
C MET A 583 6.73 2.14 21.02
N VAL A 584 5.60 2.48 20.40
CA VAL A 584 4.94 3.79 20.57
C VAL A 584 4.52 3.98 22.04
N CYS A 585 3.93 2.97 22.66
CA CYS A 585 3.56 3.00 24.08
C CYS A 585 4.78 3.23 24.98
N ILE A 586 5.90 2.55 24.72
CA ILE A 586 7.18 2.77 25.43
C ILE A 586 7.67 4.21 25.23
N GLY A 587 7.60 4.75 24.01
CA GLY A 587 7.96 6.15 23.73
C GLY A 587 7.11 7.15 24.54
N ILE A 588 5.81 6.91 24.64
CA ILE A 588 4.89 7.73 25.47
C ILE A 588 5.27 7.62 26.96
N LEU A 589 5.50 6.41 27.48
CA LEU A 589 5.86 6.18 28.88
C LEU A 589 7.18 6.86 29.26
N LEU A 590 8.19 6.79 28.39
CA LEU A 590 9.49 7.45 28.61
C LEU A 590 9.40 8.98 28.58
N SER A 591 8.36 9.53 27.96
CA SER A 591 8.17 10.98 27.82
C SER A 591 7.64 11.65 29.09
N PHE A 592 7.03 10.91 30.03
CA PHE A 592 6.46 11.46 31.25
C PHE A 592 7.53 12.09 32.17
N HIS A 593 7.15 13.21 32.79
CA HIS A 593 7.92 13.82 33.85
C HIS A 593 7.48 13.23 35.21
N ILE A 594 8.25 12.26 35.72
CA ILE A 594 7.88 11.50 36.94
C ILE A 594 8.69 11.95 38.17
N ILE A 595 9.99 11.63 38.28
CA ILE A 595 10.79 11.85 39.51
C ILE A 595 12.16 12.50 39.26
N ILE A 596 12.74 12.36 38.06
CA ILE A 596 14.06 12.91 37.70
C ILE A 596 13.87 14.31 37.07
N PRO A 597 14.78 15.28 37.26
CA PRO A 597 14.76 16.52 36.48
C PRO A 597 14.62 16.20 34.99
N TYR A 598 13.65 16.84 34.34
CA TYR A 598 13.38 16.58 32.94
C TYR A 598 14.59 17.00 32.11
N ASN A 599 15.18 16.06 31.39
CA ASN A 599 16.44 16.28 30.67
C ASN A 599 16.23 16.20 29.16
N VAL A 600 17.03 16.96 28.40
CA VAL A 600 16.99 16.96 26.94
C VAL A 600 17.11 15.55 26.33
N PRO A 601 18.02 14.66 26.77
CA PRO A 601 18.11 13.30 26.20
C PRO A 601 16.86 12.47 26.45
N GLN A 602 16.15 12.68 27.57
CA GLN A 602 14.90 11.97 27.83
C GLN A 602 13.85 12.37 26.78
N TYR A 603 13.61 13.67 26.60
CA TYR A 603 12.65 14.20 25.62
C TYR A 603 12.99 13.80 24.18
N VAL A 604 14.24 13.95 23.78
CA VAL A 604 14.67 13.65 22.40
C VAL A 604 14.60 12.15 22.11
N CYS A 605 15.09 11.28 23.02
CA CYS A 605 15.04 9.84 22.79
C CYS A 605 13.61 9.31 22.84
N SER A 606 12.78 9.76 23.78
CA SER A 606 11.39 9.33 23.88
C SER A 606 10.56 9.79 22.68
N GLY A 607 10.76 11.05 22.24
CA GLY A 607 10.14 11.61 21.04
C GLY A 607 10.57 10.89 19.76
N LEU A 608 11.86 10.58 19.61
CA LEU A 608 12.36 9.81 18.46
C LEU A 608 11.76 8.40 18.41
N ILE A 609 11.72 7.68 19.53
CA ILE A 609 11.11 6.34 19.60
C ILE A 609 9.63 6.44 19.23
N MET A 610 8.88 7.35 19.87
CA MET A 610 7.45 7.53 19.62
C MET A 610 7.19 7.84 18.14
N PHE A 611 7.92 8.78 17.56
CA PHE A 611 7.71 9.23 16.18
C PHE A 611 8.08 8.16 15.16
N VAL A 612 9.27 7.57 15.28
CA VAL A 612 9.77 6.54 14.34
C VAL A 612 8.82 5.36 14.29
N PHE A 613 8.42 4.82 15.44
CA PHE A 613 7.53 3.66 15.46
C PHE A 613 6.09 4.00 15.07
N ALA A 614 5.63 5.23 15.32
CA ALA A 614 4.33 5.68 14.81
C ALA A 614 4.33 5.78 13.27
N GLU A 615 5.44 6.17 12.64
CA GLU A 615 5.59 6.19 11.17
C GLU A 615 5.63 4.78 10.58
N VAL A 616 6.36 3.86 11.22
CA VAL A 616 6.31 2.43 10.85
C VAL A 616 4.88 1.90 10.92
N LEU A 617 4.19 2.21 12.01
CA LEU A 617 2.82 1.80 12.24
C LEU A 617 1.87 2.37 11.17
N GLU A 618 2.06 3.61 10.73
CA GLU A 618 1.29 4.22 9.64
C GLU A 618 1.45 3.45 8.32
N GLY A 619 2.69 3.11 7.96
CA GLY A 619 2.98 2.35 6.74
C GLY A 619 2.34 0.96 6.74
N VAL A 620 2.48 0.23 7.85
CA VAL A 620 1.92 -1.12 8.00
C VAL A 620 0.40 -1.12 8.09
N ASN A 621 -0.18 -0.17 8.84
CA ASN A 621 -1.62 -0.02 8.97
C ASN A 621 -2.25 0.33 7.61
N LEU A 622 -1.60 1.17 6.80
CA LEU A 622 -2.09 1.47 5.45
C LEU A 622 -2.04 0.25 4.51
N SER A 623 -0.97 -0.54 4.58
CA SER A 623 -0.84 -1.78 3.82
C SER A 623 -1.99 -2.74 4.14
N LEU A 624 -2.23 -3.00 5.42
CA LEU A 624 -3.32 -3.88 5.88
C LEU A 624 -4.70 -3.31 5.52
N LEU A 625 -4.92 -2.00 5.69
CA LEU A 625 -6.19 -1.36 5.39
C LEU A 625 -6.53 -1.53 3.91
N SER A 626 -5.55 -1.42 3.03
CA SER A 626 -5.74 -1.64 1.58
C SER A 626 -6.13 -3.07 1.22
N ARG A 627 -5.79 -4.06 2.06
CA ARG A 627 -6.08 -5.49 1.86
C ARG A 627 -7.43 -5.91 2.43
N VAL A 628 -7.86 -5.29 3.53
CA VAL A 628 -9.10 -5.64 4.25
C VAL A 628 -10.31 -4.79 3.78
N MET A 629 -10.08 -3.68 3.08
CA MET A 629 -11.14 -2.80 2.61
C MET A 629 -11.99 -3.42 1.49
N SER A 630 -13.31 -3.41 1.68
CA SER A 630 -14.29 -3.92 0.71
C SER A 630 -14.30 -3.11 -0.59
N SER A 631 -14.60 -3.76 -1.72
CA SER A 631 -14.78 -3.13 -3.04
C SER A 631 -15.91 -2.08 -3.07
N ARG A 632 -16.86 -2.13 -2.11
CA ARG A 632 -17.89 -1.09 -1.94
C ARG A 632 -17.33 0.23 -1.40
N LEU A 633 -16.24 0.15 -0.62
CA LEU A 633 -15.53 1.29 -0.05
C LEU A 633 -14.40 1.80 -0.94
N SER A 634 -14.17 1.21 -2.13
CA SER A 634 -13.24 1.76 -3.11
C SER A 634 -13.92 2.74 -4.09
N ARG A 635 -15.26 2.77 -4.13
CA ARG A 635 -16.06 3.63 -5.03
C ARG A 635 -16.93 4.61 -4.25
N GLY A 636 -17.10 5.82 -4.79
CA GLY A 636 -17.97 6.87 -4.24
C GLY A 636 -17.26 7.88 -3.32
N THR A 637 -18.04 8.79 -2.75
CA THR A 637 -17.55 9.90 -1.90
C THR A 637 -16.94 9.41 -0.59
N TYR A 638 -17.55 8.39 0.04
CA TYR A 638 -17.11 7.80 1.31
C TYR A 638 -16.22 6.58 1.10
N ASN A 639 -15.19 6.73 0.26
CA ASN A 639 -14.21 5.69 0.07
C ASN A 639 -13.29 5.57 1.31
N GLY A 640 -12.57 4.45 1.44
CA GLY A 640 -11.70 4.29 2.62
C GLY A 640 -10.45 5.16 2.62
N GLY A 641 -10.10 5.78 1.48
CA GLY A 641 -9.12 6.87 1.43
C GLY A 641 -9.59 8.11 2.20
N LEU A 642 -10.87 8.48 2.07
CA LEU A 642 -11.50 9.53 2.86
C LEU A 642 -11.56 9.11 4.33
N LEU A 643 -12.03 7.89 4.65
CA LEU A 643 -12.13 7.44 6.05
C LEU A 643 -10.78 7.45 6.79
N SER A 644 -9.70 7.00 6.14
CA SER A 644 -8.34 7.09 6.72
C SER A 644 -7.91 8.55 6.90
N THR A 645 -8.19 9.41 5.92
CA THR A 645 -7.85 10.84 6.01
C THR A 645 -8.62 11.50 7.16
N GLU A 646 -9.92 11.24 7.28
CA GLU A 646 -10.79 11.76 8.33
C GLU A 646 -10.37 11.27 9.71
N ALA A 647 -10.12 9.96 9.90
CA ALA A 647 -9.67 9.42 11.17
C ALA A 647 -8.39 10.12 11.66
N GLY A 648 -7.43 10.35 10.75
CA GLY A 648 -6.21 11.06 11.07
C GLY A 648 -6.41 12.54 11.33
N THR A 649 -7.25 13.24 10.56
CA THR A 649 -7.50 14.67 10.76
C THR A 649 -8.27 14.93 12.05
N ILE A 650 -9.27 14.10 12.38
CA ILE A 650 -10.01 14.19 13.65
C ILE A 650 -9.06 13.97 14.83
N ALA A 651 -8.12 13.02 14.73
CA ALA A 651 -7.11 12.79 15.76
C ALA A 651 -6.29 14.05 16.04
N ARG A 652 -5.86 14.77 15.00
CA ARG A 652 -5.11 16.03 15.14
C ARG A 652 -5.94 17.12 15.80
N VAL A 653 -7.19 17.30 15.37
CA VAL A 653 -8.11 18.28 15.99
C VAL A 653 -8.23 18.03 17.50
N ILE A 654 -8.41 16.78 17.90
CA ILE A 654 -8.54 16.43 19.32
C ILE A 654 -7.20 16.63 20.05
N ALA A 655 -6.07 16.28 19.44
CA ALA A 655 -4.74 16.50 20.02
C ALA A 655 -4.47 17.99 20.28
N ASP A 656 -4.66 18.84 19.28
CA ASP A 656 -4.45 20.28 19.35
C ASP A 656 -5.40 20.98 20.34
N ALA A 657 -6.65 20.51 20.41
CA ALA A 657 -7.61 20.94 21.43
C ALA A 657 -7.17 20.50 22.83
N THR A 658 -6.61 19.30 22.97
CA THR A 658 -6.07 18.79 24.24
C THR A 658 -4.91 19.66 24.74
N ILE A 659 -3.98 20.05 23.85
CA ILE A 659 -2.85 20.94 24.21
C ILE A 659 -3.37 22.26 24.77
N THR A 660 -4.32 22.89 24.07
CA THR A 660 -4.87 24.18 24.52
C THR A 660 -5.61 24.03 25.85
N LEU A 661 -6.42 22.98 25.99
CA LEU A 661 -7.19 22.72 27.21
C LEU A 661 -6.27 22.42 28.41
N ALA A 662 -5.24 21.60 28.21
CA ALA A 662 -4.21 21.31 29.20
C ALA A 662 -3.44 22.57 29.60
N GLY A 663 -3.25 23.50 28.67
CA GLY A 663 -2.63 24.80 28.92
C GLY A 663 -3.33 25.64 29.99
N TYR A 664 -4.65 25.52 30.14
CA TYR A 664 -5.39 26.22 31.22
C TYR A 664 -5.03 25.70 32.63
N LEU A 665 -4.51 24.48 32.74
CA LEU A 665 -4.06 23.88 34.00
C LEU A 665 -2.62 24.26 34.37
N GLY A 666 -1.94 25.03 33.50
CA GLY A 666 -0.58 25.56 33.71
C GLY A 666 0.49 24.85 32.88
N GLN A 667 1.52 25.60 32.46
CA GLN A 667 2.61 25.10 31.62
C GLN A 667 3.45 23.99 32.30
N SER A 668 3.54 23.99 33.62
CA SER A 668 4.31 22.98 34.38
C SER A 668 3.70 21.58 34.38
N LEU A 669 2.39 21.47 34.15
CA LEU A 669 1.66 20.21 34.09
C LEU A 669 1.29 19.80 32.66
N LEU A 670 1.52 20.68 31.67
CA LEU A 670 1.11 20.53 30.28
C LEU A 670 1.53 19.16 29.72
N LEU A 671 2.83 18.85 29.79
CA LEU A 671 3.43 17.61 29.29
C LEU A 671 2.74 16.35 29.85
N ASN A 672 2.54 16.27 31.16
CA ASN A 672 1.96 15.06 31.76
C ASN A 672 0.46 14.93 31.46
N ILE A 673 -0.25 16.06 31.36
CA ILE A 673 -1.68 16.08 31.09
C ILE A 673 -1.97 15.72 29.63
N THR A 674 -1.16 16.16 28.67
CA THR A 674 -1.32 15.82 27.24
C THR A 674 -0.89 14.38 26.93
N LEU A 675 0.10 13.83 27.66
CA LEU A 675 0.54 12.45 27.50
C LEU A 675 -0.44 11.42 28.08
N LEU A 676 -1.25 11.77 29.09
CA LEU A 676 -2.17 10.83 29.73
C LEU A 676 -3.26 10.29 28.75
N PRO A 677 -3.99 11.14 28.00
CA PRO A 677 -4.88 10.66 26.93
C PRO A 677 -4.14 9.83 25.87
N SER A 678 -2.93 10.25 25.48
CA SER A 678 -2.11 9.50 24.50
C SER A 678 -1.85 8.07 24.97
N LEU A 679 -1.50 7.90 26.24
CA LEU A 679 -1.26 6.59 26.86
C LEU A 679 -2.54 5.73 26.90
N LEU A 680 -3.67 6.30 27.31
CA LEU A 680 -4.95 5.59 27.39
C LEU A 680 -5.43 5.11 26.01
N ILE A 681 -5.32 5.97 24.99
CA ILE A 681 -5.67 5.64 23.60
C ILE A 681 -4.73 4.55 23.08
N CYS A 682 -3.43 4.65 23.36
CA CYS A 682 -2.43 3.65 22.98
C CYS A 682 -2.72 2.28 23.59
N ILE A 683 -2.97 2.21 24.92
CA ILE A 683 -3.31 0.96 25.60
C ILE A 683 -4.60 0.36 25.04
N SER A 684 -5.61 1.19 24.82
CA SER A 684 -6.90 0.76 24.23
C SER A 684 -6.71 0.19 22.83
N SER A 685 -5.84 0.80 22.01
CA SER A 685 -5.52 0.30 20.67
C SER A 685 -4.81 -1.05 20.72
N ILE A 686 -3.81 -1.23 21.59
CA ILE A 686 -3.09 -2.51 21.77
C ILE A 686 -4.06 -3.62 22.19
N ILE A 687 -4.97 -3.33 23.14
CA ILE A 687 -5.98 -4.29 23.58
C ILE A 687 -6.89 -4.69 22.41
N ALA A 688 -7.38 -3.72 21.63
CA ALA A 688 -8.22 -3.96 20.46
C ALA A 688 -7.49 -4.76 19.35
N THR A 689 -6.21 -4.47 19.13
CA THR A 689 -5.33 -5.20 18.22
C THR A 689 -5.18 -6.65 18.66
N CYS A 690 -4.96 -6.92 19.95
CA CYS A 690 -4.87 -8.28 20.49
C CYS A 690 -6.18 -9.08 20.26
N PHE A 691 -7.35 -8.46 20.43
CA PHE A 691 -8.64 -9.11 20.17
C PHE A 691 -8.91 -9.41 18.69
N THR A 692 -8.35 -8.60 17.78
CA THR A 692 -8.51 -8.76 16.33
C THR A 692 -7.29 -9.35 15.62
N TYR A 693 -6.27 -9.77 16.38
CA TYR A 693 -4.99 -10.24 15.85
C TYR A 693 -5.14 -11.41 14.86
N ASN A 694 -6.07 -12.32 15.15
CA ASN A 694 -6.35 -13.48 14.30
C ASN A 694 -7.30 -13.18 13.14
N SER A 695 -8.05 -12.07 13.17
CA SER A 695 -9.01 -11.68 12.13
C SER A 695 -8.46 -10.68 11.12
N LEU A 696 -7.21 -10.21 11.30
CA LEU A 696 -6.48 -9.36 10.36
C LEU A 696 -6.06 -10.07 9.05
N TYR A 697 -6.52 -11.32 8.81
CA TYR A 697 -6.23 -12.14 7.62
C TYR A 697 -7.42 -12.96 7.13
#